data_AF-A0A7J9F1N5-F1
#
_entry.id   AF-A0A7J9F1N5-F1
#
_cell.length_a   1.000
_cell.length_b   1.000
_cell.length_c   1.000
_cell.angle_alpha   90.00
_cell.angle_beta   90.00
_cell.angle_gamma   90.00
#
_symmetry.space_group_name_H-M   'P 1'
#
loop_
_entity.id
_entity.type
_entity.pdbx_description
1 polymer ?
#
loop_
_entity_poly.entity_id
_entity_poly.type
_entity_poly.pdbx_seq_one_letter_code
_entity_poly.pdbx_strand_id
1 'polypeptide(L)'
;MSKPPERIPTSAELLPIRDEESEPENSFPNGVDVEPFVNHETSRKDDVNTVIDVENIAEQNSGTLSASAGDVESTSEQIINGLVLPSVTKALAINGEQLSSMQLEDLVGMIKNAERNILVLNQARAHALEDIHKVLDEKETLQGEINILEMRLAEADARIKVASQGKIHLEFLESQLEMLRNELTDRGELELYENQKKFSNEELLSTHDDHSLNKEVDSLRTENLALKNDIQALKSMISNVKNTDERMATLENECSFLGSSVKELESKLLVSQQDSPKISTLKVENQELWEKVENLQQLFDTATKQADQATLVLQQNQDLRKKVDKLEKSLEEVNVLKVSSDKMQQSNELIQKKIKLLEERLQKSDQEIYSFVQLYQESLEAFQDTLNSLKEESKKRTSDALVDDMPREFWSRLLLTIDGWVLEKKISNSDAKLLRELVWKKDRCIRDAHIACKEKNEREVISTFLRLASSQASPGLYIVHIAAEMAPVAKVGGLGDVVTGLGKTLQKKGHLVEIILPKYDCMQYDGIYDLRALDVIVESYFDGKLFQNKIWVGTVEGLPVYFIEPHHPNKFFWRGQYYGEHDDFKRFSFFSRAALEFLLQAGKKPDIIHCHDWQTAFVAPLYWDLYAPKGLNSARICFTCHNFEYQGTASASELTSCGLDAQELNRPDRMQDNTAHDSVNPVKGAIVFSNIVTTVSPTYAQEVRTAEGGKGLHSTLNSHSRKFMGILNGIDTDAWNPATDNFLKVQYSANDMQGKAENKAAMRRNLGLSSADDQRPL
;
A
#
# COMPACT_ATOMS: atom_id res chain seq x y z
N MET A 1 44.67 -36.25 -29.52
CA MET A 1 45.14 -35.81 -30.85
C MET A 1 43.91 -35.36 -31.64
N SER A 2 43.84 -34.21 -32.31
CA SER A 2 44.71 -33.01 -32.35
C SER A 2 43.91 -31.77 -32.86
N LYS A 3 44.42 -30.55 -32.64
CA LYS A 3 43.92 -29.25 -33.18
C LYS A 3 44.48 -28.95 -34.61
N PRO A 4 44.10 -27.85 -35.32
CA PRO A 4 42.83 -27.12 -35.44
C PRO A 4 42.30 -27.20 -36.92
N PRO A 5 42.32 -26.22 -37.89
CA PRO A 5 42.65 -24.77 -37.94
C PRO A 5 41.58 -23.79 -38.53
N GLU A 6 41.79 -22.51 -38.20
CA GLU A 6 41.51 -21.20 -38.86
C GLU A 6 40.96 -21.09 -40.31
N ARG A 7 40.13 -20.05 -40.58
CA ARG A 7 40.58 -18.75 -41.19
C ARG A 7 39.51 -17.63 -41.26
N ILE A 8 40.00 -16.40 -41.48
CA ILE A 8 39.38 -15.04 -41.48
C ILE A 8 39.43 -14.53 -42.96
N PRO A 9 38.48 -13.72 -43.55
CA PRO A 9 38.54 -12.24 -43.43
C PRO A 9 37.31 -11.32 -43.76
N THR A 10 37.46 -10.04 -43.34
CA THR A 10 37.05 -8.73 -43.95
C THR A 10 35.57 -8.29 -44.16
N SER A 11 35.17 -7.26 -43.40
CA SER A 11 34.76 -5.86 -43.81
C SER A 11 34.16 -5.60 -45.22
N ALA A 12 33.19 -4.68 -45.42
CA ALA A 12 32.51 -3.70 -44.55
C ALA A 12 31.21 -3.11 -45.20
N GLU A 13 30.63 -2.08 -44.57
CA GLU A 13 29.68 -1.03 -45.05
C GLU A 13 28.22 -1.00 -44.50
N LEU A 14 27.99 -0.01 -43.63
CA LEU A 14 26.85 0.95 -43.55
C LEU A 14 25.37 0.48 -43.44
N LEU A 15 24.89 0.54 -42.19
CA LEU A 15 23.63 1.16 -41.67
C LEU A 15 22.50 1.56 -42.66
N PRO A 16 21.22 1.33 -42.27
CA PRO A 16 20.53 2.35 -41.47
C PRO A 16 19.94 1.87 -40.13
N ILE A 17 19.41 2.82 -39.36
CA ILE A 17 19.00 2.71 -37.95
C ILE A 17 17.55 2.17 -37.81
N ARG A 18 17.26 1.53 -36.68
CA ARG A 18 15.93 1.39 -36.08
C ARG A 18 15.98 1.81 -34.62
N ASP A 19 14.87 2.36 -34.15
CA ASP A 19 14.67 2.80 -32.77
C ASP A 19 14.34 1.62 -31.84
N GLU A 20 14.81 1.70 -30.59
CA GLU A 20 14.28 0.94 -29.45
C GLU A 20 14.40 1.83 -28.20
N GLU A 21 13.33 1.88 -27.39
CA GLU A 21 13.23 2.73 -26.20
C GLU A 21 13.74 1.99 -24.96
N SER A 22 14.32 2.72 -23.99
CA SER A 22 14.75 2.16 -22.70
C SER A 22 14.46 3.11 -21.54
N GLU A 23 14.05 2.57 -20.39
CA GLU A 23 13.63 3.31 -19.20
C GLU A 23 14.78 4.11 -18.53
N PRO A 24 14.47 5.18 -17.76
CA PRO A 24 15.48 6.06 -17.16
C PRO A 24 15.99 5.59 -15.78
N GLU A 25 17.31 5.58 -15.59
CA GLU A 25 17.93 5.41 -14.26
C GLU A 25 17.94 6.72 -13.45
N ASN A 26 17.69 6.62 -12.14
CA ASN A 26 17.89 7.71 -11.19
C ASN A 26 19.39 7.90 -10.86
N SER A 27 19.91 9.12 -10.95
CA SER A 27 21.21 9.48 -10.39
C SER A 27 21.19 10.83 -9.66
N PHE A 28 21.57 10.81 -8.39
CA PHE A 28 21.77 12.02 -7.58
C PHE A 28 23.24 12.48 -7.67
N PRO A 29 23.52 13.77 -7.91
CA PRO A 29 24.82 14.36 -7.63
C PRO A 29 24.91 14.75 -6.14
N ASN A 30 26.06 14.52 -5.53
CA ASN A 30 26.33 14.83 -4.12
C ASN A 30 27.64 15.65 -4.02
N GLY A 31 27.71 16.63 -3.12
CA GLY A 31 28.96 17.31 -2.75
C GLY A 31 29.02 18.83 -2.95
N VAL A 32 28.72 19.57 -1.88
CA VAL A 32 29.34 20.86 -1.54
C VAL A 32 29.57 20.86 -0.02
N ASP A 33 30.72 21.36 0.42
CA ASP A 33 31.20 21.26 1.80
C ASP A 33 30.45 22.16 2.80
N VAL A 34 30.48 21.80 4.08
CA VAL A 34 30.02 22.62 5.21
C VAL A 34 31.03 22.55 6.35
N GLU A 35 31.72 23.66 6.62
CA GLU A 35 32.42 23.89 7.90
C GLU A 35 31.54 24.70 8.87
N PRO A 36 31.73 24.56 10.20
CA PRO A 36 30.80 25.08 11.19
C PRO A 36 31.05 26.56 11.54
N PHE A 37 29.99 27.36 11.59
CA PHE A 37 30.05 28.72 12.13
C PHE A 37 29.80 28.75 13.65
N VAL A 38 30.52 29.65 14.32
CA VAL A 38 30.68 29.69 15.78
C VAL A 38 29.67 30.63 16.45
N ASN A 39 29.16 30.24 17.62
CA ASN A 39 28.34 31.09 18.48
C ASN A 39 29.06 32.40 18.83
N HIS A 40 28.37 33.54 18.70
CA HIS A 40 28.76 34.77 19.37
C HIS A 40 27.59 35.36 20.17
N GLU A 41 27.73 35.34 21.49
CA GLU A 41 26.88 36.11 22.39
C GLU A 41 27.08 37.62 22.13
N THR A 42 26.03 38.42 22.31
CA THR A 42 26.20 39.80 22.78
C THR A 42 24.97 40.25 23.56
N SER A 43 25.20 40.73 24.78
CA SER A 43 24.15 41.17 25.68
C SER A 43 23.60 42.55 25.32
N ARG A 44 22.31 42.78 25.56
CA ARG A 44 21.81 44.08 26.07
C ARG A 44 20.60 43.87 26.98
N LYS A 45 20.59 44.63 28.07
CA LYS A 45 19.45 44.82 28.97
C LYS A 45 18.74 46.13 28.59
N ASP A 46 17.48 46.31 28.96
CA ASP A 46 17.09 47.07 30.17
C ASP A 46 15.56 47.02 30.36
N ASP A 47 15.08 47.41 31.54
CA ASP A 47 13.70 47.22 32.01
C ASP A 47 12.69 48.21 31.41
N VAL A 48 11.39 47.93 31.60
CA VAL A 48 10.46 48.84 32.29
C VAL A 48 9.15 48.12 32.67
N ASN A 49 8.70 48.31 33.92
CA ASN A 49 7.39 47.87 34.41
C ASN A 49 6.27 48.83 33.97
N THR A 50 5.06 48.33 33.73
CA THR A 50 3.84 49.11 34.00
C THR A 50 2.72 48.20 34.50
N VAL A 51 2.29 48.46 35.75
CA VAL A 51 1.06 47.90 36.34
C VAL A 51 -0.03 48.97 36.26
N ILE A 52 -1.29 48.56 36.03
CA ILE A 52 -2.50 49.26 36.47
C ILE A 52 -3.64 48.24 36.57
N ASP A 53 -4.34 48.25 37.70
CA ASP A 53 -5.49 47.40 38.02
C ASP A 53 -6.84 48.09 37.71
N VAL A 54 -7.93 47.47 38.22
CA VAL A 54 -9.15 48.09 38.81
C VAL A 54 -10.48 47.89 38.05
N GLU A 55 -11.33 47.06 38.68
CA GLU A 55 -12.82 47.03 38.71
C GLU A 55 -13.61 46.69 37.43
N ASN A 56 -14.44 45.64 37.40
CA ASN A 56 -15.65 45.29 38.19
C ASN A 56 -16.94 45.98 37.74
N ILE A 57 -17.80 45.21 37.04
CA ILE A 57 -19.25 45.20 37.26
C ILE A 57 -19.66 43.72 37.38
N ALA A 58 -20.57 43.42 38.30
CA ALA A 58 -21.06 42.06 38.59
C ALA A 58 -22.59 41.96 38.38
N GLU A 59 -23.17 40.85 38.84
CA GLU A 59 -24.60 40.48 38.79
C GLU A 59 -25.10 39.87 37.46
N GLN A 60 -25.95 38.83 37.46
CA GLN A 60 -26.36 37.91 38.53
C GLN A 60 -26.88 36.59 37.93
N ASN A 61 -27.10 35.58 38.80
CA ASN A 61 -27.60 34.22 38.54
C ASN A 61 -26.62 33.23 37.88
N SER A 62 -26.48 31.97 38.29
CA SER A 62 -26.63 31.19 39.56
C SER A 62 -26.77 29.72 39.11
N GLY A 63 -25.85 28.85 39.53
CA GLY A 63 -25.73 27.51 38.94
C GLY A 63 -24.47 26.74 39.35
N THR A 64 -24.21 26.65 40.65
CA THR A 64 -23.13 25.88 41.30
C THR A 64 -23.11 24.42 40.78
N LEU A 65 -21.99 23.75 40.49
CA LEU A 65 -20.79 23.59 41.32
C LEU A 65 -19.45 23.51 40.54
N SER A 66 -18.49 24.30 41.00
CA SER A 66 -17.09 23.95 41.33
C SER A 66 -16.60 22.52 40.96
N ALA A 67 -15.52 22.35 40.19
CA ALA A 67 -14.09 22.61 40.54
C ALA A 67 -13.53 21.63 41.60
N SER A 68 -12.26 21.18 41.52
CA SER A 68 -11.09 21.64 40.74
C SER A 68 -10.18 20.49 40.30
N ALA A 69 -9.31 20.72 39.31
CA ALA A 69 -8.17 19.83 39.04
C ALA A 69 -7.08 19.99 40.12
N GLY A 70 -6.35 18.91 40.41
CA GLY A 70 -5.23 18.89 41.34
C GLY A 70 -4.58 17.51 41.47
N ASP A 71 -3.34 17.42 41.01
CA ASP A 71 -2.27 16.47 41.34
C ASP A 71 -2.63 15.07 41.89
N VAL A 72 -2.81 14.07 40.99
CA VAL A 72 -2.46 12.67 41.29
C VAL A 72 -1.91 11.96 40.05
N GLU A 73 -0.60 12.09 39.81
CA GLU A 73 0.14 10.93 39.26
C GLU A 73 0.29 9.85 40.37
N SER A 74 0.60 8.61 39.98
CA SER A 74 1.04 7.48 40.84
C SER A 74 0.02 6.60 41.61
N THR A 75 -1.29 6.63 41.33
CA THR A 75 -2.26 5.73 42.04
C THR A 75 -2.94 4.63 41.20
N SER A 76 -2.72 4.55 39.89
CA SER A 76 -3.44 3.60 39.02
C SER A 76 -3.01 2.14 39.13
N GLU A 77 -1.78 1.83 39.58
CA GLU A 77 -1.25 0.45 39.61
C GLU A 77 -1.62 -0.35 40.88
N GLN A 78 -2.11 0.27 41.95
CA GLN A 78 -2.30 -0.42 43.24
C GLN A 78 -3.73 -0.93 43.53
N ILE A 79 -4.72 -0.61 42.71
CA ILE A 79 -6.12 -1.02 42.97
C ILE A 79 -6.38 -2.50 42.62
N ILE A 80 -5.51 -3.14 41.81
CA ILE A 80 -5.65 -4.55 41.40
C ILE A 80 -5.41 -5.53 42.57
N ASN A 81 -4.63 -5.14 43.59
CA ASN A 81 -4.29 -5.99 44.75
C ASN A 81 -5.03 -5.58 46.05
N GLY A 82 -6.29 -5.13 45.95
CA GLY A 82 -7.02 -4.48 47.05
C GLY A 82 -8.37 -5.05 47.50
N LEU A 83 -8.93 -6.09 46.85
CA LEU A 83 -10.33 -6.52 47.08
C LEU A 83 -10.51 -7.93 47.69
N VAL A 84 -9.80 -8.20 48.79
CA VAL A 84 -10.17 -9.29 49.71
C VAL A 84 -11.19 -8.77 50.72
N LEU A 85 -12.49 -8.99 50.48
CA LEU A 85 -13.55 -8.67 51.44
C LEU A 85 -14.33 -9.93 51.90
N PRO A 86 -14.03 -10.49 53.08
CA PRO A 86 -14.66 -11.72 53.57
C PRO A 86 -16.00 -11.44 54.28
N SER A 87 -17.10 -11.31 53.53
CA SER A 87 -18.42 -11.02 54.15
C SER A 87 -19.69 -11.57 53.46
N VAL A 88 -19.63 -12.20 52.28
CA VAL A 88 -20.86 -12.74 51.61
C VAL A 88 -21.55 -13.81 52.46
N THR A 89 -20.78 -14.66 53.16
CA THR A 89 -21.29 -15.63 54.15
C THR A 89 -21.91 -15.01 55.41
N LYS A 90 -21.75 -13.69 55.63
CA LYS A 90 -22.34 -12.96 56.76
C LYS A 90 -23.65 -12.24 56.39
N ALA A 91 -23.81 -11.82 55.13
CA ALA A 91 -25.02 -11.15 54.66
C ALA A 91 -26.24 -12.10 54.59
N LEU A 92 -26.01 -13.38 54.26
CA LEU A 92 -27.05 -14.41 54.17
C LEU A 92 -27.46 -15.02 55.52
N ALA A 93 -26.90 -14.56 56.65
CA ALA A 93 -27.06 -15.18 57.96
C ALA A 93 -28.10 -14.51 58.88
N ILE A 94 -28.84 -13.50 58.40
CA ILE A 94 -29.68 -12.62 59.26
C ILE A 94 -31.19 -12.85 59.10
N ASN A 95 -31.67 -13.33 57.93
CA ASN A 95 -33.07 -13.71 57.74
C ASN A 95 -33.19 -15.24 57.70
N GLY A 96 -33.91 -15.81 58.67
CA GLY A 96 -33.90 -17.25 58.95
C GLY A 96 -34.89 -18.09 58.16
N GLU A 97 -34.56 -18.44 56.91
CA GLU A 97 -35.11 -19.61 56.22
C GLU A 97 -33.97 -20.49 55.67
N GLN A 98 -34.03 -21.80 55.91
CA GLN A 98 -32.95 -22.73 55.54
C GLN A 98 -33.11 -23.24 54.10
N LEU A 99 -32.38 -22.65 53.14
CA LEU A 99 -32.22 -23.26 51.82
C LEU A 99 -31.39 -24.55 51.88
N SER A 100 -31.72 -25.50 51.02
CA SER A 100 -31.04 -26.79 50.93
C SER A 100 -29.65 -26.69 50.29
N SER A 101 -28.77 -27.65 50.59
CA SER A 101 -27.42 -27.71 50.01
C SER A 101 -27.39 -27.86 48.49
N MET A 102 -28.42 -28.47 47.88
CA MET A 102 -28.56 -28.50 46.43
C MET A 102 -28.82 -27.11 45.86
N GLN A 103 -29.77 -26.35 46.43
CA GLN A 103 -30.06 -24.99 46.00
C GLN A 103 -28.86 -24.05 46.19
N LEU A 104 -28.05 -24.26 47.24
CA LEU A 104 -26.83 -23.49 47.46
C LEU A 104 -25.77 -23.79 46.38
N GLU A 105 -25.61 -25.04 45.97
CA GLU A 105 -24.69 -25.40 44.88
C GLU A 105 -25.17 -24.95 43.50
N ASP A 106 -26.46 -25.08 43.18
CA ASP A 106 -27.00 -24.58 41.91
C ASP A 106 -26.91 -23.05 41.85
N LEU A 107 -27.15 -22.35 42.96
CA LEU A 107 -26.93 -20.91 43.07
C LEU A 107 -25.44 -20.55 42.89
N VAL A 108 -24.51 -21.30 43.50
CA VAL A 108 -23.06 -21.10 43.31
C VAL A 108 -22.61 -21.44 41.88
N GLY A 109 -23.24 -22.41 41.21
CA GLY A 109 -23.01 -22.74 39.81
C GLY A 109 -23.51 -21.64 38.87
N MET A 110 -24.71 -21.11 39.14
CA MET A 110 -25.27 -19.94 38.44
C MET A 110 -24.41 -18.69 38.66
N ILE A 111 -23.95 -18.43 39.90
CA ILE A 111 -23.04 -17.33 40.21
C ILE A 111 -21.73 -17.50 39.44
N LYS A 112 -21.10 -18.69 39.43
CA LYS A 112 -19.85 -18.92 38.69
C LYS A 112 -20.00 -18.79 37.17
N ASN A 113 -21.15 -19.17 36.61
CA ASN A 113 -21.44 -18.92 35.19
C ASN A 113 -21.75 -17.44 34.92
N ALA A 114 -22.42 -16.73 35.83
CA ALA A 114 -22.63 -15.29 35.73
C ALA A 114 -21.30 -14.53 35.83
N GLU A 115 -20.44 -14.85 36.79
CA GLU A 115 -19.06 -14.34 36.92
C GLU A 115 -18.25 -14.60 35.65
N ARG A 116 -18.32 -15.81 35.08
CA ARG A 116 -17.61 -16.15 33.84
C ARG A 116 -18.15 -15.38 32.64
N ASN A 117 -19.47 -15.22 32.52
CA ASN A 117 -20.09 -14.44 31.45
C ASN A 117 -19.78 -12.94 31.60
N ILE A 118 -19.79 -12.40 32.82
CA ILE A 118 -19.38 -11.03 33.15
C ILE A 118 -17.89 -10.83 32.83
N LEU A 119 -17.03 -11.81 33.10
CA LEU A 119 -15.61 -11.75 32.73
C LEU A 119 -15.43 -11.67 31.21
N VAL A 120 -16.15 -12.51 30.44
CA VAL A 120 -16.12 -12.49 28.98
C VAL A 120 -16.70 -11.18 28.41
N LEU A 121 -17.79 -10.65 29.00
CA LEU A 121 -18.36 -9.35 28.63
C LEU A 121 -17.40 -8.19 28.95
N ASN A 122 -16.70 -8.25 30.08
CA ASN A 122 -15.68 -7.26 30.44
C ASN A 122 -14.45 -7.34 29.54
N GLN A 123 -14.04 -8.53 29.09
CA GLN A 123 -12.97 -8.70 28.09
C GLN A 123 -13.40 -8.17 26.71
N ALA A 124 -14.63 -8.48 26.26
CA ALA A 124 -15.19 -7.93 25.03
C ALA A 124 -15.31 -6.39 25.09
N ARG A 125 -15.72 -5.84 26.24
CA ARG A 125 -15.76 -4.39 26.47
C ARG A 125 -14.35 -3.78 26.52
N ALA A 126 -13.36 -4.47 27.07
CA ALA A 126 -11.98 -4.00 27.10
C ALA A 126 -11.42 -3.89 25.68
N HIS A 127 -11.56 -4.92 24.85
CA HIS A 127 -11.16 -4.85 23.44
C HIS A 127 -11.96 -3.82 22.64
N ALA A 128 -13.28 -3.71 22.84
CA ALA A 128 -14.07 -2.66 22.17
C ALA A 128 -13.63 -1.23 22.56
N LEU A 129 -13.16 -1.02 23.80
CA LEU A 129 -12.56 0.25 24.21
C LEU A 129 -11.16 0.45 23.59
N GLU A 130 -10.35 -0.60 23.51
CA GLU A 130 -9.01 -0.61 22.89
C GLU A 130 -9.09 -0.29 21.38
N ASP A 131 -10.04 -0.90 20.67
CA ASP A 131 -10.37 -0.60 19.27
C ASP A 131 -10.86 0.85 19.10
N ILE A 132 -11.77 1.33 19.96
CA ILE A 132 -12.26 2.71 19.93
C ILE A 132 -11.12 3.70 20.21
N HIS A 133 -10.22 3.42 21.15
CA HIS A 133 -9.04 4.24 21.40
C HIS A 133 -8.12 4.31 20.17
N LYS A 134 -7.82 3.17 19.52
CA LYS A 134 -7.03 3.16 18.29
C LYS A 134 -7.67 4.01 17.18
N VAL A 135 -9.00 3.92 16.99
CA VAL A 135 -9.71 4.73 15.99
C VAL A 135 -9.76 6.22 16.37
N LEU A 136 -9.74 6.55 17.66
CA LEU A 136 -9.60 7.94 18.13
C LEU A 136 -8.17 8.49 17.89
N ASP A 137 -7.13 7.69 18.07
CA ASP A 137 -5.74 8.08 17.77
C ASP A 137 -5.54 8.28 16.24
N GLU A 138 -6.10 7.38 15.42
CA GLU A 138 -6.16 7.54 13.95
C GLU A 138 -6.98 8.80 13.55
N LYS A 139 -8.04 9.14 14.30
CA LYS A 139 -8.82 10.37 14.09
C LYS A 139 -8.03 11.64 14.45
N GLU A 140 -7.33 11.65 15.59
CA GLU A 140 -6.55 12.82 16.02
C GLU A 140 -5.38 13.09 15.08
N THR A 141 -4.69 12.05 14.61
CA THR A 141 -3.62 12.17 13.62
C THR A 141 -4.12 12.64 12.25
N LEU A 142 -5.26 12.14 11.77
CA LEU A 142 -5.91 12.64 10.54
C LEU A 142 -6.37 14.10 10.66
N GLN A 143 -6.92 14.50 11.81
CA GLN A 143 -7.27 15.90 12.08
C GLN A 143 -6.03 16.79 12.12
N GLY A 144 -4.91 16.30 12.67
CA GLY A 144 -3.60 16.96 12.61
C GLY A 144 -3.12 17.20 11.18
N GLU A 145 -3.23 16.20 10.29
CA GLU A 145 -2.93 16.39 8.86
C GLU A 145 -3.84 17.43 8.19
N ILE A 146 -5.15 17.40 8.46
CA ILE A 146 -6.11 18.38 7.93
C ILE A 146 -5.72 19.79 8.36
N ASN A 147 -5.53 20.03 9.67
CA ASN A 147 -5.18 21.35 10.20
C ASN A 147 -3.87 21.90 9.59
N ILE A 148 -2.88 21.05 9.33
CA ILE A 148 -1.61 21.43 8.68
C ILE A 148 -1.82 21.78 7.20
N LEU A 149 -2.70 21.07 6.49
CA LEU A 149 -3.04 21.36 5.10
C LEU A 149 -3.89 22.63 4.97
N GLU A 150 -4.84 22.87 5.87
CA GLU A 150 -5.62 24.12 5.95
C GLU A 150 -4.72 25.33 6.23
N MET A 151 -3.77 25.22 7.16
CA MET A 151 -2.81 26.29 7.43
C MET A 151 -1.95 26.62 6.19
N ARG A 152 -1.49 25.59 5.46
CA ARG A 152 -0.75 25.76 4.20
C ARG A 152 -1.61 26.34 3.08
N LEU A 153 -2.89 26.01 3.03
CA LEU A 153 -3.87 26.58 2.10
C LEU A 153 -4.11 28.07 2.41
N ALA A 154 -4.28 28.45 3.68
CA ALA A 154 -4.39 29.85 4.08
C ALA A 154 -3.12 30.66 3.78
N GLU A 155 -1.94 30.06 3.95
CA GLU A 155 -0.65 30.65 3.55
C GLU A 155 -0.54 30.83 2.02
N ALA A 156 -1.03 29.85 1.25
CA ALA A 156 -1.07 29.91 -0.22
C ALA A 156 -2.07 30.97 -0.71
N ASP A 157 -3.28 31.02 -0.17
CA ASP A 157 -4.30 32.03 -0.50
C ASP A 157 -3.82 33.45 -0.18
N ALA A 158 -3.13 33.64 0.94
CA ALA A 158 -2.52 34.93 1.29
C ALA A 158 -1.46 35.34 0.23
N ARG A 159 -0.62 34.40 -0.24
CA ARG A 159 0.36 34.66 -1.30
C ARG A 159 -0.29 34.93 -2.67
N ILE A 160 -1.32 34.16 -3.05
CA ILE A 160 -2.10 34.39 -4.28
C ILE A 160 -2.78 35.76 -4.24
N LYS A 161 -3.27 36.19 -3.07
CA LYS A 161 -3.85 37.53 -2.88
C LYS A 161 -2.83 38.66 -3.07
N VAL A 162 -1.57 38.46 -2.66
CA VAL A 162 -0.46 39.39 -2.96
C VAL A 162 -0.10 39.36 -4.45
N ALA A 163 -0.03 38.18 -5.07
CA ALA A 163 0.23 38.04 -6.51
C ALA A 163 -0.84 38.72 -7.37
N SER A 164 -2.13 38.66 -6.95
CA SER A 164 -3.22 39.33 -7.65
C SER A 164 -3.15 40.86 -7.59
N GLN A 165 -2.59 41.43 -6.52
CA GLN A 165 -2.25 42.87 -6.48
C GLN A 165 -1.11 43.19 -7.47
N GLY A 166 -0.12 42.30 -7.59
CA GLY A 166 0.91 42.38 -8.63
C GLY A 166 0.35 42.34 -10.05
N LYS A 167 -0.71 41.55 -10.31
CA LYS A 167 -1.39 41.51 -11.61
C LYS A 167 -2.07 42.85 -11.96
N ILE A 168 -2.70 43.53 -11.01
CA ILE A 168 -3.28 44.87 -11.23
C ILE A 168 -2.17 45.89 -11.57
N HIS A 169 -0.98 45.75 -10.96
CA HIS A 169 0.18 46.57 -11.32
C HIS A 169 0.73 46.25 -12.72
N LEU A 170 0.69 44.98 -13.13
CA LEU A 170 1.05 44.51 -14.48
C LEU A 170 0.14 45.17 -15.54
N GLU A 171 -1.18 45.08 -15.38
CA GLU A 171 -2.18 45.67 -16.30
C GLU A 171 -2.01 47.22 -16.41
N PHE A 172 -1.58 47.87 -15.32
CA PHE A 172 -1.24 49.31 -15.29
C PHE A 172 0.11 49.65 -15.92
N LEU A 173 1.08 48.73 -15.93
CA LEU A 173 2.37 48.88 -16.61
C LEU A 173 2.23 48.65 -18.13
N GLU A 174 1.47 47.64 -18.54
CA GLU A 174 1.12 47.40 -19.95
C GLU A 174 0.39 48.60 -20.55
N SER A 175 -0.58 49.17 -19.83
CA SER A 175 -1.29 50.39 -20.26
C SER A 175 -0.36 51.61 -20.42
N GLN A 176 0.64 51.78 -19.55
CA GLN A 176 1.64 52.86 -19.68
C GLN A 176 2.62 52.63 -20.82
N LEU A 177 3.08 51.39 -21.03
CA LEU A 177 3.94 51.02 -22.15
C LEU A 177 3.22 51.30 -23.49
N GLU A 178 1.95 50.91 -23.61
CA GLU A 178 1.19 51.13 -24.83
C GLU A 178 0.89 52.63 -25.06
N MET A 179 0.65 53.43 -24.01
CA MET A 179 0.59 54.91 -24.15
C MET A 179 1.92 55.51 -24.64
N LEU A 180 3.06 55.11 -24.06
CA LEU A 180 4.38 55.61 -24.46
C LEU A 180 4.77 55.18 -25.88
N ARG A 181 4.36 53.97 -26.30
CA ARG A 181 4.53 53.44 -27.65
C ARG A 181 3.70 54.22 -28.68
N ASN A 182 2.46 54.56 -28.33
CA ASN A 182 1.62 55.43 -29.15
C ASN A 182 2.21 56.86 -29.22
N GLU A 183 2.70 57.44 -28.11
CA GLU A 183 3.36 58.76 -28.14
C GLU A 183 4.66 58.76 -28.99
N LEU A 184 5.41 57.66 -28.99
CA LEU A 184 6.56 57.45 -29.89
C LEU A 184 6.16 57.31 -31.36
N THR A 185 4.93 56.88 -31.65
CA THR A 185 4.41 56.71 -33.02
C THR A 185 3.82 58.03 -33.54
N ASP A 186 3.03 58.72 -32.72
CA ASP A 186 2.42 60.03 -33.00
C ASP A 186 3.49 61.12 -33.27
N ARG A 187 4.60 61.09 -32.51
CA ARG A 187 5.80 61.92 -32.79
C ARG A 187 6.49 61.59 -34.12
N GLY A 188 6.29 60.39 -34.68
CA GLY A 188 6.78 60.02 -36.01
C GLY A 188 5.91 60.55 -37.15
N GLU A 189 4.61 60.75 -36.92
CA GLU A 189 3.69 61.33 -37.92
C GLU A 189 3.70 62.87 -37.89
N LEU A 190 4.00 63.48 -36.74
CA LEU A 190 4.04 64.95 -36.56
C LEU A 190 5.14 65.67 -37.36
N GLU A 191 6.21 65.00 -37.81
CA GLU A 191 7.25 65.63 -38.65
C GLU A 191 6.80 65.90 -40.10
N LEU A 192 5.59 65.47 -40.51
CA LEU A 192 5.05 65.69 -41.86
C LEU A 192 4.00 66.81 -41.97
N TYR A 193 3.69 67.55 -40.90
CA TYR A 193 2.55 68.49 -40.88
C TYR A 193 2.84 70.00 -40.73
N GLU A 194 4.11 70.44 -40.75
CA GLU A 194 4.47 71.87 -40.83
C GLU A 194 5.34 72.25 -42.05
N ASN A 195 4.94 71.86 -43.27
CA ASN A 195 5.38 72.61 -44.48
C ASN A 195 4.50 72.38 -45.73
N GLN A 196 3.46 73.20 -45.90
CA GLN A 196 3.17 74.00 -47.12
C GLN A 196 1.71 74.48 -47.14
N LYS A 197 1.51 75.81 -47.05
CA LYS A 197 0.20 76.43 -47.36
C LYS A 197 0.34 77.86 -47.90
N LYS A 198 0.79 77.98 -49.15
CA LYS A 198 0.62 79.15 -50.05
C LYS A 198 1.20 78.87 -51.45
N PHE A 199 0.37 78.48 -52.39
CA PHE A 199 -0.17 79.39 -53.41
C PHE A 199 -1.34 78.72 -54.17
N SER A 200 -2.18 79.52 -54.80
CA SER A 200 -3.41 79.11 -55.50
C SER A 200 -3.12 78.76 -56.98
N ASN A 201 -4.04 78.26 -57.84
CA ASN A 201 -5.51 78.39 -57.93
C ASN A 201 -6.14 77.17 -58.69
N GLU A 202 -7.49 77.06 -58.64
CA GLU A 202 -8.47 76.71 -59.72
C GLU A 202 -8.02 75.87 -60.97
N GLU A 203 -8.79 74.92 -61.54
CA GLU A 203 -10.17 74.44 -61.29
C GLU A 203 -10.50 73.09 -62.01
N LEU A 204 -11.77 72.65 -61.94
CA LEU A 204 -12.51 71.70 -62.81
C LEU A 204 -12.41 70.17 -62.55
N LEU A 205 -13.32 69.41 -63.19
CA LEU A 205 -14.21 68.42 -62.53
C LEU A 205 -14.38 67.07 -63.26
N SER A 206 -15.03 66.12 -62.57
CA SER A 206 -15.82 64.96 -63.07
C SER A 206 -15.07 63.67 -63.48
N THR A 207 -15.59 62.43 -63.32
CA THR A 207 -16.72 61.87 -62.50
C THR A 207 -16.60 60.33 -62.39
N HIS A 208 -17.13 59.76 -61.30
CA HIS A 208 -17.71 58.40 -61.12
C HIS A 208 -17.01 57.12 -61.65
N ASP A 209 -16.74 56.19 -60.72
CA ASP A 209 -17.36 54.85 -60.52
C ASP A 209 -17.70 53.96 -61.75
N ASP A 210 -17.63 52.61 -61.70
CA ASP A 210 -17.54 51.68 -60.56
C ASP A 210 -16.93 50.31 -60.98
N HIS A 211 -16.59 49.46 -59.98
CA HIS A 211 -16.49 47.99 -60.03
C HIS A 211 -15.35 47.31 -60.85
N SER A 212 -14.88 46.10 -60.52
CA SER A 212 -14.84 45.39 -59.23
C SER A 212 -13.88 44.16 -59.33
N LEU A 213 -13.17 43.85 -58.23
CA LEU A 213 -12.61 42.54 -57.80
C LEU A 213 -11.77 41.64 -58.75
N ASN A 214 -11.57 41.97 -60.03
CA ASN A 214 -10.80 41.12 -60.97
C ASN A 214 -9.44 41.71 -61.42
N LYS A 215 -9.01 42.86 -60.87
CA LYS A 215 -7.67 43.44 -61.12
C LYS A 215 -6.65 43.15 -60.02
N GLU A 216 -7.12 42.88 -58.80
CA GLU A 216 -6.30 42.89 -57.58
C GLU A 216 -5.29 41.72 -57.53
N VAL A 217 -5.66 40.55 -58.07
CA VAL A 217 -4.78 39.38 -58.18
C VAL A 217 -3.66 39.57 -59.21
N ASP A 218 -3.92 40.31 -60.30
CA ASP A 218 -2.88 40.64 -61.29
C ASP A 218 -2.01 41.85 -60.87
N SER A 219 -2.52 42.76 -60.04
CA SER A 219 -1.69 43.74 -59.32
C SER A 219 -0.63 43.04 -58.47
N LEU A 220 -1.01 42.08 -57.61
CA LEU A 220 -0.06 41.38 -56.73
C LEU A 220 1.04 40.60 -57.50
N ARG A 221 0.77 40.18 -58.74
CA ARG A 221 1.78 39.58 -59.64
C ARG A 221 2.68 40.61 -60.32
N THR A 222 2.15 41.76 -60.71
CA THR A 222 2.96 42.83 -61.32
C THR A 222 3.80 43.55 -60.28
N GLU A 223 3.32 43.69 -59.04
CA GLU A 223 4.05 44.22 -57.89
C GLU A 223 5.25 43.34 -57.50
N ASN A 224 5.09 42.02 -57.45
CA ASN A 224 6.21 41.10 -57.23
C ASN A 224 7.27 41.16 -58.35
N LEU A 225 6.88 41.51 -59.58
CA LEU A 225 7.81 41.73 -60.69
C LEU A 225 8.50 43.10 -60.59
N ALA A 226 7.78 44.14 -60.13
CA ALA A 226 8.32 45.47 -59.85
C ALA A 226 9.39 45.41 -58.75
N LEU A 227 9.07 44.86 -57.57
CA LEU A 227 9.99 44.71 -56.44
C LEU A 227 11.31 43.99 -56.83
N LYS A 228 11.24 43.01 -57.74
CA LYS A 228 12.43 42.33 -58.27
C LYS A 228 13.29 43.22 -59.17
N ASN A 229 12.66 44.07 -59.99
CA ASN A 229 13.35 45.08 -60.78
C ASN A 229 13.94 46.20 -59.89
N ASP A 230 13.23 46.61 -58.84
CA ASP A 230 13.66 47.65 -57.91
C ASP A 230 14.89 47.22 -57.09
N ILE A 231 14.93 45.96 -56.64
CA ILE A 231 16.13 45.36 -56.02
C ILE A 231 17.31 45.34 -57.00
N GLN A 232 17.06 45.15 -58.31
CA GLN A 232 18.09 45.18 -59.33
C GLN A 232 18.52 46.63 -59.68
N ALA A 233 17.61 47.61 -59.60
CA ALA A 233 17.89 49.03 -59.74
C ALA A 233 18.72 49.56 -58.56
N LEU A 234 18.38 49.20 -57.33
CA LEU A 234 19.17 49.50 -56.11
C LEU A 234 20.59 48.95 -56.22
N LYS A 235 20.77 47.74 -56.79
CA LYS A 235 22.11 47.20 -57.08
C LYS A 235 22.90 48.02 -58.10
N SER A 236 22.25 48.61 -59.10
CA SER A 236 22.91 49.54 -60.04
C SER A 236 23.22 50.90 -59.39
N MET A 237 22.34 51.41 -58.52
CA MET A 237 22.59 52.63 -57.75
C MET A 237 23.79 52.49 -56.81
N ILE A 238 23.95 51.37 -56.11
CA ILE A 238 25.13 51.10 -55.27
C ILE A 238 26.42 51.06 -56.13
N SER A 239 26.35 50.54 -57.36
CA SER A 239 27.48 50.62 -58.30
C SER A 239 27.78 52.06 -58.77
N ASN A 240 26.78 52.95 -58.80
CA ASN A 240 26.98 54.37 -59.10
C ASN A 240 27.54 55.15 -57.90
N VAL A 241 27.15 54.80 -56.65
CA VAL A 241 27.71 55.42 -55.42
C VAL A 241 29.22 55.18 -55.34
N LYS A 242 29.69 53.97 -55.64
CA LYS A 242 31.13 53.68 -55.70
C LYS A 242 31.86 54.48 -56.80
N ASN A 243 31.15 54.77 -57.90
CA ASN A 243 31.63 55.60 -59.01
C ASN A 243 31.62 57.10 -58.66
N THR A 244 30.81 57.55 -57.68
CA THR A 244 30.87 58.91 -57.15
C THR A 244 32.00 59.13 -56.15
N ASP A 245 32.41 58.12 -55.38
CA ASP A 245 33.61 58.22 -54.52
C ASP A 245 34.88 58.40 -55.37
N GLU A 246 35.02 57.63 -56.46
CA GLU A 246 36.12 57.81 -57.43
C GLU A 246 36.08 59.21 -58.08
N ARG A 247 34.89 59.79 -58.30
CA ARG A 247 34.75 61.17 -58.80
C ARG A 247 35.07 62.23 -57.74
N MET A 248 34.76 62.00 -56.47
CA MET A 248 35.20 62.89 -55.38
C MET A 248 36.72 62.91 -55.28
N ALA A 249 37.38 61.75 -55.37
CA ALA A 249 38.84 61.67 -55.41
C ALA A 249 39.44 62.43 -56.62
N THR A 250 38.80 62.43 -57.79
CA THR A 250 39.24 63.29 -58.91
C THR A 250 39.02 64.78 -58.64
N LEU A 251 37.91 65.16 -58.00
CA LEU A 251 37.59 66.55 -57.68
C LEU A 251 38.50 67.14 -56.59
N GLU A 252 38.95 66.35 -55.60
CA GLU A 252 39.98 66.80 -54.64
C GLU A 252 41.32 67.07 -55.34
N ASN A 253 41.70 66.21 -56.31
CA ASN A 253 42.91 66.43 -57.11
C ASN A 253 42.78 67.68 -58.00
N GLU A 254 41.63 67.89 -58.66
CA GLU A 254 41.37 69.14 -59.41
C GLU A 254 41.34 70.37 -58.51
N CYS A 255 40.79 70.29 -57.30
CA CYS A 255 40.84 71.37 -56.31
C CYS A 255 42.28 71.68 -55.87
N SER A 256 43.15 70.67 -55.73
CA SER A 256 44.57 70.90 -55.46
C SER A 256 45.28 71.60 -56.62
N PHE A 257 44.97 71.21 -57.86
CA PHE A 257 45.53 71.79 -59.09
C PHE A 257 45.05 73.24 -59.32
N LEU A 258 43.77 73.50 -59.08
CA LEU A 258 43.19 74.85 -59.04
C LEU A 258 43.80 75.67 -57.91
N GLY A 259 44.05 75.10 -56.74
CA GLY A 259 44.74 75.76 -55.63
C GLY A 259 46.18 76.20 -55.98
N SER A 260 46.93 75.38 -56.72
CA SER A 260 48.22 75.79 -57.29
C SER A 260 48.07 76.84 -58.38
N SER A 261 47.05 76.73 -59.24
CA SER A 261 46.77 77.68 -60.33
C SER A 261 46.37 79.06 -59.80
N VAL A 262 45.61 79.13 -58.71
CA VAL A 262 45.26 80.38 -58.02
C VAL A 262 46.50 81.03 -57.45
N LYS A 263 47.39 80.30 -56.77
CA LYS A 263 48.68 80.85 -56.31
C LYS A 263 49.57 81.35 -57.46
N GLU A 264 49.56 80.65 -58.60
CA GLU A 264 50.24 81.13 -59.80
C GLU A 264 49.60 82.42 -60.34
N LEU A 265 48.27 82.53 -60.34
CA LEU A 265 47.54 83.73 -60.74
C LEU A 265 47.74 84.91 -59.77
N GLU A 266 47.79 84.67 -58.45
CA GLU A 266 48.15 85.68 -57.44
C GLU A 266 49.57 86.21 -57.69
N SER A 267 50.54 85.32 -57.98
CA SER A 267 51.90 85.73 -58.32
C SER A 267 51.98 86.55 -59.62
N LYS A 268 51.10 86.28 -60.61
CA LYS A 268 50.98 87.07 -61.85
C LYS A 268 50.26 88.40 -61.63
N LEU A 269 49.25 88.44 -60.77
CA LEU A 269 48.52 89.65 -60.38
C LEU A 269 49.45 90.67 -59.72
N LEU A 270 50.40 90.19 -58.89
CA LEU A 270 51.41 91.01 -58.22
C LEU A 270 52.46 91.62 -59.18
N VAL A 271 52.55 91.12 -60.42
CA VAL A 271 53.48 91.61 -61.46
C VAL A 271 52.78 92.55 -62.47
N SER A 272 51.45 92.59 -62.51
CA SER A 272 50.68 93.31 -63.53
C SER A 272 50.12 94.68 -63.08
N GLN A 273 50.78 95.39 -62.15
CA GLN A 273 50.41 96.75 -61.74
C GLN A 273 50.86 97.84 -62.75
N GLN A 274 50.43 97.72 -64.01
CA GLN A 274 50.46 98.82 -64.99
C GLN A 274 49.48 98.56 -66.14
N ASP A 275 48.19 98.80 -65.89
CA ASP A 275 47.32 99.62 -66.76
C ASP A 275 45.87 99.67 -66.25
N SER A 276 45.23 100.83 -66.40
CA SER A 276 43.81 101.06 -66.09
C SER A 276 43.04 101.10 -67.42
N PRO A 277 41.92 100.36 -67.60
CA PRO A 277 40.80 100.39 -66.67
C PRO A 277 40.01 99.06 -66.54
N LYS A 278 40.59 98.00 -65.94
CA LYS A 278 39.87 96.74 -65.63
C LYS A 278 39.60 96.49 -64.14
N ILE A 279 40.08 97.37 -63.26
CA ILE A 279 39.98 97.19 -61.79
C ILE A 279 38.56 97.47 -61.27
N SER A 280 37.75 98.25 -61.99
CA SER A 280 36.37 98.59 -61.58
C SER A 280 35.41 97.40 -61.65
N THR A 281 35.42 96.60 -62.73
CA THR A 281 34.55 95.43 -62.88
C THR A 281 34.91 94.34 -61.88
N LEU A 282 36.21 93.99 -61.77
CA LEU A 282 36.70 93.01 -60.80
C LEU A 282 36.36 93.38 -59.34
N LYS A 283 36.27 94.67 -59.02
CA LYS A 283 35.88 95.13 -57.68
C LYS A 283 34.39 94.93 -57.38
N VAL A 284 33.52 95.06 -58.40
CA VAL A 284 32.08 94.73 -58.28
C VAL A 284 31.88 93.22 -58.16
N GLU A 285 32.56 92.43 -58.99
CA GLU A 285 32.52 90.96 -58.92
C GLU A 285 33.03 90.43 -57.56
N ASN A 286 34.07 91.04 -57.00
CA ASN A 286 34.54 90.70 -55.65
C ASN A 286 33.50 91.03 -54.57
N GLN A 287 32.78 92.15 -54.70
CA GLN A 287 31.73 92.55 -53.76
C GLN A 287 30.49 91.64 -53.84
N GLU A 288 30.07 91.24 -55.05
CA GLU A 288 29.04 90.20 -55.21
C GLU A 288 29.47 88.85 -54.60
N LEU A 289 30.76 88.49 -54.70
CA LEU A 289 31.28 87.26 -54.08
C LEU A 289 31.25 87.35 -52.54
N TRP A 290 31.52 88.51 -51.95
CA TRP A 290 31.35 88.71 -50.52
C TRP A 290 29.90 88.58 -50.06
N GLU A 291 28.92 89.16 -50.78
CA GLU A 291 27.49 88.96 -50.47
C GLU A 291 27.07 87.48 -50.60
N LYS A 292 27.63 86.75 -51.59
CA LYS A 292 27.39 85.31 -51.74
C LYS A 292 28.02 84.50 -50.61
N VAL A 293 29.21 84.85 -50.13
CA VAL A 293 29.86 84.24 -48.97
C VAL A 293 29.07 84.53 -47.68
N GLU A 294 28.56 85.74 -47.48
CA GLU A 294 27.76 86.10 -46.30
C GLU A 294 26.40 85.37 -46.29
N ASN A 295 25.73 85.23 -47.43
CA ASN A 295 24.54 84.39 -47.56
C ASN A 295 24.84 82.90 -47.29
N LEU A 296 25.97 82.38 -47.80
CA LEU A 296 26.40 81.00 -47.51
C LEU A 296 26.72 80.79 -46.03
N GLN A 297 27.30 81.78 -45.34
CA GLN A 297 27.51 81.72 -43.90
C GLN A 297 26.18 81.73 -43.12
N GLN A 298 25.21 82.57 -43.50
CA GLN A 298 23.88 82.52 -42.88
C GLN A 298 23.16 81.18 -43.09
N LEU A 299 23.30 80.57 -44.28
CA LEU A 299 22.79 79.22 -44.55
C LEU A 299 23.52 78.15 -43.72
N PHE A 300 24.83 78.26 -43.56
CA PHE A 300 25.63 77.35 -42.73
C PHE A 300 25.26 77.47 -41.23
N ASP A 301 25.13 78.69 -40.70
CA ASP A 301 24.69 78.94 -39.32
C ASP A 301 23.26 78.44 -39.08
N THR A 302 22.40 78.48 -40.09
CA THR A 302 21.02 77.96 -40.03
C THR A 302 21.01 76.43 -40.05
N ALA A 303 21.78 75.80 -40.94
CA ALA A 303 21.95 74.35 -41.00
C ALA A 303 22.59 73.79 -39.71
N THR A 304 23.54 74.51 -39.12
CA THR A 304 24.15 74.15 -37.83
C THR A 304 23.12 74.14 -36.70
N LYS A 305 22.27 75.17 -36.60
CA LYS A 305 21.17 75.21 -35.61
C LYS A 305 20.15 74.08 -35.82
N GLN A 306 19.87 73.71 -37.07
CA GLN A 306 19.01 72.57 -37.38
C GLN A 306 19.66 71.23 -36.96
N ALA A 307 20.98 71.08 -37.15
CA ALA A 307 21.73 69.91 -36.68
C ALA A 307 21.79 69.81 -35.15
N ASP A 308 21.97 70.94 -34.44
CA ASP A 308 21.91 70.99 -32.97
C ASP A 308 20.51 70.60 -32.46
N GLN A 309 19.45 71.12 -33.10
CA GLN A 309 18.06 70.78 -32.76
C GLN A 309 17.73 69.31 -33.02
N ALA A 310 18.18 68.75 -34.15
CA ALA A 310 18.06 67.32 -34.44
C ALA A 310 18.84 66.45 -33.43
N THR A 311 20.01 66.90 -33.00
CA THR A 311 20.81 66.23 -31.95
C THR A 311 20.06 66.20 -30.62
N LEU A 312 19.39 67.29 -30.23
CA LEU A 312 18.56 67.34 -29.04
C LEU A 312 17.37 66.36 -29.11
N VAL A 313 16.69 66.28 -30.26
CA VAL A 313 15.58 65.33 -30.49
C VAL A 313 16.07 63.88 -30.45
N LEU A 314 17.21 63.58 -31.07
CA LEU A 314 17.86 62.25 -30.98
C LEU A 314 18.20 61.87 -29.53
N GLN A 315 18.69 62.81 -28.72
CA GLN A 315 18.99 62.56 -27.32
C GLN A 315 17.73 62.33 -26.48
N GLN A 316 16.64 63.06 -26.71
CA GLN A 316 15.33 62.80 -26.08
C GLN A 316 14.79 61.41 -26.47
N ASN A 317 14.92 61.02 -27.74
CA ASN A 317 14.53 59.69 -28.21
C ASN A 317 15.39 58.56 -27.62
N GLN A 318 16.67 58.79 -27.35
CA GLN A 318 17.51 57.84 -26.61
C GLN A 318 17.07 57.69 -25.14
N ASP A 319 16.68 58.79 -24.47
CA ASP A 319 16.22 58.73 -23.08
C ASP A 319 14.79 58.20 -22.94
N LEU A 320 13.95 58.29 -23.99
CA LEU A 320 12.70 57.54 -24.09
C LEU A 320 12.94 56.03 -24.25
N ARG A 321 13.86 55.61 -25.13
CA ARG A 321 14.22 54.19 -25.28
C ARG A 321 14.71 53.59 -23.97
N LYS A 322 15.63 54.23 -23.25
CA LYS A 322 16.10 53.79 -21.91
C LYS A 322 14.98 53.63 -20.88
N LYS A 323 13.86 54.36 -21.01
CA LYS A 323 12.67 54.19 -20.15
C LYS A 323 11.84 52.98 -20.58
N VAL A 324 11.66 52.77 -21.89
CA VAL A 324 11.00 51.58 -22.44
C VAL A 324 11.79 50.32 -22.06
N ASP A 325 13.10 50.26 -22.32
CA ASP A 325 13.98 49.13 -21.97
C ASP A 325 13.85 48.75 -20.47
N LYS A 326 13.72 49.76 -19.60
CA LYS A 326 13.56 49.57 -18.15
C LYS A 326 12.16 49.08 -17.77
N LEU A 327 11.12 49.57 -18.42
CA LEU A 327 9.73 49.12 -18.21
C LEU A 327 9.52 47.70 -18.74
N GLU A 328 10.07 47.36 -19.90
CA GLU A 328 10.07 46.01 -20.46
C GLU A 328 10.77 45.01 -19.53
N LYS A 329 11.93 45.38 -18.95
CA LYS A 329 12.60 44.54 -17.94
C LYS A 329 11.74 44.30 -16.70
N SER A 330 11.08 45.33 -16.18
CA SER A 330 10.18 45.18 -15.03
C SER A 330 8.89 44.41 -15.38
N LEU A 331 8.42 44.46 -16.63
CA LEU A 331 7.31 43.65 -17.11
C LEU A 331 7.68 42.16 -17.16
N GLU A 332 8.89 41.82 -17.61
CA GLU A 332 9.39 40.44 -17.62
C GLU A 332 9.57 39.89 -16.19
N GLU A 333 10.15 40.68 -15.29
CA GLU A 333 10.27 40.33 -13.86
C GLU A 333 8.89 40.04 -13.22
N VAL A 334 7.83 40.73 -13.63
CA VAL A 334 6.45 40.49 -13.15
C VAL A 334 5.74 39.33 -13.88
N ASN A 335 6.03 39.07 -15.16
CA ASN A 335 5.51 37.90 -15.88
C ASN A 335 6.06 36.58 -15.30
N VAL A 336 7.30 36.55 -14.81
CA VAL A 336 7.83 35.38 -14.07
C VAL A 336 7.02 35.11 -12.79
N LEU A 337 6.63 36.16 -12.05
CA LEU A 337 5.78 36.04 -10.86
C LEU A 337 4.37 35.54 -11.19
N LYS A 338 3.80 35.95 -12.33
CA LYS A 338 2.50 35.49 -12.85
C LYS A 338 2.51 33.97 -13.11
N VAL A 339 3.52 33.46 -13.83
CA VAL A 339 3.71 32.01 -14.06
C VAL A 339 3.94 31.23 -12.76
N SER A 340 4.55 31.86 -11.75
CA SER A 340 4.67 31.28 -10.41
C SER A 340 3.33 31.21 -9.68
N SER A 341 2.48 32.24 -9.81
CA SER A 341 1.13 32.29 -9.23
C SER A 341 0.23 31.20 -9.78
N ASP A 342 0.23 30.98 -11.10
CA ASP A 342 -0.59 29.95 -11.75
C ASP A 342 -0.22 28.54 -11.25
N LYS A 343 1.07 28.27 -11.05
CA LYS A 343 1.55 27.01 -10.44
C LYS A 343 1.15 26.87 -8.97
N MET A 344 1.17 27.96 -8.20
CA MET A 344 0.67 27.94 -6.82
C MET A 344 -0.83 27.63 -6.77
N GLN A 345 -1.63 28.19 -7.68
CA GLN A 345 -3.06 27.93 -7.75
C GLN A 345 -3.37 26.44 -8.07
N GLN A 346 -2.64 25.82 -9.01
CA GLN A 346 -2.74 24.38 -9.28
C GLN A 346 -2.37 23.52 -8.06
N SER A 347 -1.33 23.90 -7.32
CA SER A 347 -0.97 23.22 -6.06
C SER A 347 -2.04 23.36 -4.99
N ASN A 348 -2.72 24.51 -4.94
CA ASN A 348 -3.78 24.78 -3.97
C ASN A 348 -5.03 23.94 -4.24
N GLU A 349 -5.43 23.79 -5.51
CA GLU A 349 -6.50 22.85 -5.90
C GLU A 349 -6.18 21.40 -5.52
N LEU A 350 -4.91 20.98 -5.61
CA LEU A 350 -4.49 19.63 -5.21
C LEU A 350 -4.57 19.44 -3.68
N ILE A 351 -4.23 20.48 -2.91
CA ILE A 351 -4.40 20.49 -1.45
C ILE A 351 -5.88 20.41 -1.07
N GLN A 352 -6.76 21.20 -1.70
CA GLN A 352 -8.22 21.14 -1.50
C GLN A 352 -8.78 19.73 -1.79
N LYS A 353 -8.34 19.10 -2.90
CA LYS A 353 -8.72 17.72 -3.24
C LYS A 353 -8.23 16.71 -2.19
N LYS A 354 -7.03 16.90 -1.59
CA LYS A 354 -6.53 16.05 -0.50
C LYS A 354 -7.31 16.26 0.80
N ILE A 355 -7.59 17.52 1.20
CA ILE A 355 -8.38 17.83 2.41
C ILE A 355 -9.76 17.15 2.31
N LYS A 356 -10.48 17.31 1.19
CA LYS A 356 -11.78 16.68 1.00
C LYS A 356 -11.76 15.15 1.12
N LEU A 357 -10.72 14.49 0.61
CA LEU A 357 -10.57 13.04 0.72
C LEU A 357 -10.25 12.60 2.17
N LEU A 358 -9.58 13.44 2.96
CA LEU A 358 -9.38 13.21 4.39
C LEU A 358 -10.68 13.46 5.19
N GLU A 359 -11.47 14.48 4.85
CA GLU A 359 -12.81 14.72 5.42
C GLU A 359 -13.76 13.54 5.16
N GLU A 360 -13.79 13.02 3.93
CA GLU A 360 -14.58 11.83 3.57
C GLU A 360 -14.15 10.57 4.35
N ARG A 361 -12.84 10.41 4.60
CA ARG A 361 -12.31 9.33 5.47
C ARG A 361 -12.69 9.55 6.94
N LEU A 362 -12.61 10.78 7.43
CA LEU A 362 -12.97 11.17 8.80
C LEU A 362 -14.45 10.89 9.08
N GLN A 363 -15.34 11.26 8.16
CA GLN A 363 -16.78 10.98 8.24
C GLN A 363 -17.07 9.47 8.26
N LYS A 364 -16.35 8.68 7.44
CA LYS A 364 -16.48 7.21 7.44
C LYS A 364 -16.00 6.60 8.76
N SER A 365 -14.91 7.10 9.34
CA SER A 365 -14.41 6.68 10.65
C SER A 365 -15.44 6.93 11.76
N ASP A 366 -16.08 8.11 11.76
CA ASP A 366 -17.14 8.41 12.72
C ASP A 366 -18.37 7.50 12.54
N GLN A 367 -18.75 7.19 11.29
CA GLN A 367 -19.83 6.24 11.02
C GLN A 367 -19.49 4.81 11.51
N GLU A 368 -18.23 4.39 11.41
CA GLU A 368 -17.77 3.11 11.95
C GLU A 368 -17.84 3.09 13.49
N ILE A 369 -17.40 4.14 14.17
CA ILE A 369 -17.56 4.29 15.64
C ILE A 369 -19.04 4.17 16.04
N TYR A 370 -19.94 4.89 15.37
CA TYR A 370 -21.38 4.81 15.64
C TYR A 370 -21.93 3.39 15.46
N SER A 371 -21.46 2.63 14.46
CA SER A 371 -21.88 1.25 14.26
C SER A 371 -21.41 0.30 15.37
N PHE A 372 -20.20 0.48 15.91
CA PHE A 372 -19.71 -0.30 17.05
C PHE A 372 -20.49 0.00 18.33
N VAL A 373 -20.81 1.27 18.59
CA VAL A 373 -21.65 1.68 19.73
C VAL A 373 -23.05 1.06 19.64
N GLN A 374 -23.66 1.06 18.44
CA GLN A 374 -24.96 0.42 18.22
C GLN A 374 -24.90 -1.10 18.45
N LEU A 375 -23.91 -1.80 17.88
CA LEU A 375 -23.75 -3.26 18.07
C LEU A 375 -23.55 -3.63 19.54
N TYR A 376 -22.83 -2.81 20.31
CA TYR A 376 -22.67 -3.01 21.75
C TYR A 376 -23.99 -2.78 22.51
N GLN A 377 -24.80 -1.79 22.11
CA GLN A 377 -26.13 -1.54 22.69
C GLN A 377 -27.11 -2.69 22.38
N GLU A 378 -27.17 -3.17 21.14
CA GLU A 378 -27.97 -4.34 20.74
C GLU A 378 -27.54 -5.60 21.51
N SER A 379 -26.24 -5.79 21.74
CA SER A 379 -25.74 -6.90 22.55
C SER A 379 -26.10 -6.79 24.04
N LEU A 380 -26.28 -5.58 24.58
CA LEU A 380 -26.76 -5.39 25.95
C LEU A 380 -28.25 -5.69 26.08
N GLU A 381 -29.06 -5.30 25.11
CA GLU A 381 -30.50 -5.63 25.07
C GLU A 381 -30.70 -7.15 24.95
N ALA A 382 -29.99 -7.81 24.02
CA ALA A 382 -30.04 -9.26 23.88
C ALA A 382 -29.59 -10.03 25.14
N PHE A 383 -28.61 -9.50 25.88
CA PHE A 383 -28.20 -10.05 27.18
C PHE A 383 -29.29 -9.85 28.24
N GLN A 384 -29.91 -8.68 28.30
CA GLN A 384 -30.99 -8.36 29.24
C GLN A 384 -32.23 -9.23 28.99
N ASP A 385 -32.59 -9.50 27.74
CA ASP A 385 -33.67 -10.41 27.37
C ASP A 385 -33.34 -11.87 27.67
N THR A 386 -32.09 -12.30 27.47
CA THR A 386 -31.63 -13.63 27.89
C THR A 386 -31.75 -13.80 29.41
N LEU A 387 -31.41 -12.77 30.19
CA LEU A 387 -31.53 -12.75 31.65
C LEU A 387 -33.00 -12.76 32.11
N ASN A 388 -33.87 -12.01 31.43
CA ASN A 388 -35.32 -12.04 31.64
C ASN A 388 -35.92 -13.43 31.31
N SER A 389 -35.49 -14.05 30.21
CA SER A 389 -35.93 -15.38 29.78
C SER A 389 -35.53 -16.46 30.80
N LEU A 390 -34.26 -16.48 31.23
CA LEU A 390 -33.76 -17.39 32.28
C LEU A 390 -34.50 -17.21 33.61
N LYS A 391 -34.93 -15.98 33.95
CA LYS A 391 -35.68 -15.67 35.16
C LYS A 391 -37.09 -16.26 35.12
N GLU A 392 -37.78 -16.22 33.98
CA GLU A 392 -39.09 -16.89 33.82
C GLU A 392 -38.94 -18.41 33.66
N GLU A 393 -37.89 -18.90 32.99
CA GLU A 393 -37.60 -20.33 32.91
C GLU A 393 -37.30 -20.92 34.28
N SER A 394 -36.57 -20.20 35.15
CA SER A 394 -36.31 -20.61 36.53
C SER A 394 -37.60 -20.78 37.35
N LYS A 395 -38.59 -19.88 37.18
CA LYS A 395 -39.91 -20.01 37.84
C LYS A 395 -40.69 -21.23 37.32
N LYS A 396 -40.52 -21.56 36.04
CA LYS A 396 -41.19 -22.70 35.40
C LYS A 396 -40.55 -24.04 35.78
N ARG A 397 -39.22 -24.08 35.90
CA ARG A 397 -38.48 -25.25 36.40
C ARG A 397 -38.85 -25.60 37.86
N THR A 398 -39.30 -24.63 38.67
CA THR A 398 -39.80 -24.89 40.02
C THR A 398 -41.20 -25.51 40.11
N SER A 399 -41.97 -25.66 39.01
CA SER A 399 -43.26 -26.36 39.02
C SER A 399 -43.23 -27.77 38.43
N ASP A 400 -42.37 -28.03 37.45
CA ASP A 400 -42.54 -29.17 36.52
C ASP A 400 -41.57 -30.36 36.77
N ALA A 401 -40.65 -30.27 37.75
CA ALA A 401 -39.53 -31.19 37.90
C ALA A 401 -39.69 -32.26 39.01
N LEU A 402 -40.46 -33.32 38.73
CA LEU A 402 -40.38 -34.61 39.45
C LEU A 402 -40.01 -35.74 38.48
N VAL A 403 -39.11 -36.64 38.91
CA VAL A 403 -38.59 -37.84 38.19
C VAL A 403 -37.55 -37.56 37.08
N ASP A 404 -36.25 -37.52 37.44
CA ASP A 404 -35.29 -38.65 37.25
C ASP A 404 -33.82 -38.23 37.48
N ASP A 405 -33.24 -38.54 38.64
CA ASP A 405 -31.80 -38.83 38.81
C ASP A 405 -31.57 -39.58 40.14
N MET A 406 -30.45 -40.30 40.25
CA MET A 406 -30.05 -40.99 41.48
C MET A 406 -29.62 -40.01 42.58
N PRO A 407 -29.98 -40.25 43.87
CA PRO A 407 -29.59 -39.39 44.98
C PRO A 407 -28.08 -39.15 45.07
N ARG A 408 -27.69 -37.95 45.52
CA ARG A 408 -26.30 -37.47 45.51
C ARG A 408 -25.33 -38.35 46.33
N GLU A 409 -25.87 -39.05 47.32
CA GLU A 409 -25.22 -40.03 48.19
C GLU A 409 -24.71 -41.24 47.40
N PHE A 410 -25.36 -41.61 46.29
CA PHE A 410 -24.97 -42.72 45.43
C PHE A 410 -23.60 -42.46 44.78
N TRP A 411 -23.47 -41.33 44.09
CA TRP A 411 -22.24 -40.93 43.41
C TRP A 411 -21.10 -40.70 44.41
N SER A 412 -21.41 -40.11 45.57
CA SER A 412 -20.44 -39.92 46.67
C SER A 412 -19.91 -41.25 47.22
N ARG A 413 -20.78 -42.25 47.41
CA ARG A 413 -20.36 -43.61 47.80
C ARG A 413 -19.52 -44.30 46.72
N LEU A 414 -19.81 -44.03 45.45
CA LEU A 414 -19.07 -44.63 44.33
C LEU A 414 -17.64 -44.08 44.23
N LEU A 415 -17.44 -42.77 44.44
CA LEU A 415 -16.10 -42.17 44.59
C LEU A 415 -15.33 -42.81 45.75
N LEU A 416 -15.93 -42.86 46.95
CA LEU A 416 -15.30 -43.47 48.13
C LEU A 416 -14.94 -44.95 47.93
N THR A 417 -15.71 -45.68 47.11
CA THR A 417 -15.42 -47.08 46.75
C THR A 417 -14.18 -47.16 45.84
N ILE A 418 -14.08 -46.29 44.83
CA ILE A 418 -12.92 -46.20 43.93
C ILE A 418 -11.66 -45.79 44.70
N ASP A 419 -11.78 -44.82 45.62
CA ASP A 419 -10.67 -44.38 46.47
C ASP A 419 -10.22 -45.47 47.45
N GLY A 420 -11.15 -46.25 48.01
CA GLY A 420 -10.85 -47.44 48.79
C GLY A 420 -10.03 -48.46 48.00
N TRP A 421 -10.44 -48.78 46.76
CA TRP A 421 -9.69 -49.69 45.89
C TRP A 421 -8.28 -49.18 45.52
N VAL A 422 -8.06 -47.87 45.46
CA VAL A 422 -6.71 -47.28 45.30
C VAL A 422 -5.87 -47.48 46.55
N LEU A 423 -6.41 -47.18 47.73
CA LEU A 423 -5.71 -47.32 49.02
C LEU A 423 -5.32 -48.78 49.30
N GLU A 424 -6.20 -49.72 48.95
CA GLU A 424 -5.96 -51.16 49.03
C GLU A 424 -5.10 -51.73 47.88
N LYS A 425 -4.66 -50.89 46.93
CA LYS A 425 -3.88 -51.25 45.74
C LYS A 425 -4.56 -52.30 44.83
N LYS A 426 -5.89 -52.34 44.83
CA LYS A 426 -6.73 -53.22 43.99
C LYS A 426 -6.88 -52.71 42.54
N ILE A 427 -6.66 -51.41 42.30
CA ILE A 427 -6.67 -50.77 40.97
C ILE A 427 -5.48 -49.80 40.83
N SER A 428 -5.10 -49.43 39.60
CA SER A 428 -4.03 -48.45 39.39
C SER A 428 -4.53 -47.00 39.55
N ASN A 429 -3.60 -46.06 39.79
CA ASN A 429 -3.92 -44.63 39.86
C ASN A 429 -4.44 -44.05 38.52
N SER A 430 -4.04 -44.63 37.38
CA SER A 430 -4.56 -44.27 36.05
C SER A 430 -6.01 -44.70 35.88
N ASP A 431 -6.34 -45.95 36.19
CA ASP A 431 -7.71 -46.48 36.06
C ASP A 431 -8.66 -45.75 37.01
N ALA A 432 -8.20 -45.50 38.25
CA ALA A 432 -8.96 -44.75 39.23
C ALA A 432 -9.23 -43.31 38.79
N LYS A 433 -8.33 -42.65 38.05
CA LYS A 433 -8.58 -41.31 37.50
C LYS A 433 -9.74 -41.33 36.50
N LEU A 434 -9.73 -42.29 35.56
CA LEU A 434 -10.81 -42.48 34.58
C LEU A 434 -12.15 -42.80 35.26
N LEU A 435 -12.14 -43.69 36.26
CA LEU A 435 -13.34 -44.06 37.02
C LEU A 435 -13.90 -42.88 37.83
N ARG A 436 -13.06 -42.07 38.49
CA ARG A 436 -13.51 -40.84 39.17
C ARG A 436 -14.14 -39.86 38.17
N GLU A 437 -13.59 -39.73 36.98
CA GLU A 437 -14.12 -38.83 35.94
C GLU A 437 -15.49 -39.29 35.42
N LEU A 438 -15.70 -40.60 35.25
CA LEU A 438 -17.01 -41.19 34.93
C LEU A 438 -18.05 -40.93 36.04
N VAL A 439 -17.66 -41.04 37.32
CA VAL A 439 -18.56 -40.71 38.44
C VAL A 439 -18.88 -39.21 38.48
N TRP A 440 -17.88 -38.35 38.27
CA TRP A 440 -18.06 -36.89 38.27
C TRP A 440 -18.98 -36.42 37.14
N LYS A 441 -18.92 -37.08 35.98
CA LYS A 441 -19.82 -36.86 34.83
C LYS A 441 -21.20 -37.51 34.97
N LYS A 442 -21.49 -38.20 36.10
CA LYS A 442 -22.70 -39.02 36.32
C LYS A 442 -22.97 -40.02 35.18
N ASP A 443 -21.92 -40.65 34.67
CA ASP A 443 -22.03 -41.47 33.45
C ASP A 443 -23.00 -42.66 33.63
N ARG A 444 -23.88 -42.88 32.64
CA ARG A 444 -24.86 -43.98 32.67
C ARG A 444 -24.17 -45.34 32.74
N CYS A 445 -23.05 -45.53 32.07
CA CYS A 445 -22.34 -46.82 32.02
C CYS A 445 -21.75 -47.21 33.38
N ILE A 446 -21.25 -46.27 34.18
CA ILE A 446 -20.70 -46.59 35.52
C ILE A 446 -21.82 -46.83 36.55
N ARG A 447 -22.96 -46.13 36.42
CA ARG A 447 -24.19 -46.41 37.18
C ARG A 447 -24.73 -47.81 36.88
N ASP A 448 -24.88 -48.13 35.60
CA ASP A 448 -25.50 -49.39 35.16
C ASP A 448 -24.56 -50.58 35.46
N ALA A 449 -23.25 -50.40 35.37
CA ALA A 449 -22.26 -51.38 35.85
C ALA A 449 -22.32 -51.59 37.38
N HIS A 450 -22.50 -50.53 38.19
CA HIS A 450 -22.69 -50.67 39.63
C HIS A 450 -23.95 -51.49 39.95
N ILE A 451 -25.08 -51.17 39.29
CA ILE A 451 -26.35 -51.90 39.45
C ILE A 451 -26.16 -53.38 39.06
N ALA A 452 -25.51 -53.66 37.92
CA ALA A 452 -25.20 -55.01 37.45
C ALA A 452 -24.11 -55.74 38.28
N CYS A 453 -23.56 -55.10 39.30
CA CYS A 453 -22.55 -55.66 40.22
C CYS A 453 -23.04 -55.79 41.67
N LYS A 454 -24.26 -55.34 41.98
CA LYS A 454 -24.79 -55.22 43.34
C LYS A 454 -24.86 -56.53 44.15
N GLU A 455 -24.84 -57.67 43.47
CA GLU A 455 -24.91 -59.03 44.04
C GLU A 455 -23.67 -59.89 43.72
N LYS A 456 -22.57 -59.28 43.22
CA LYS A 456 -21.38 -60.01 42.75
C LYS A 456 -20.20 -59.95 43.73
N ASN A 457 -19.29 -60.92 43.59
CA ASN A 457 -18.04 -60.96 44.34
C ASN A 457 -17.16 -59.74 44.00
N GLU A 458 -16.42 -59.20 44.99
CA GLU A 458 -15.64 -57.96 44.83
C GLU A 458 -14.69 -57.98 43.61
N ARG A 459 -14.04 -59.12 43.34
CA ARG A 459 -13.16 -59.31 42.17
C ARG A 459 -13.90 -59.14 40.83
N GLU A 460 -15.16 -59.57 40.75
CA GLU A 460 -15.99 -59.40 39.57
C GLU A 460 -16.44 -57.95 39.40
N VAL A 461 -16.75 -57.27 40.51
CA VAL A 461 -17.05 -55.82 40.52
C VAL A 461 -15.85 -55.04 39.98
N ILE A 462 -14.66 -55.25 40.56
CA ILE A 462 -13.42 -54.58 40.13
C ILE A 462 -13.11 -54.92 38.66
N SER A 463 -13.26 -56.17 38.23
CA SER A 463 -13.05 -56.55 36.82
C SER A 463 -14.09 -55.98 35.84
N THR A 464 -15.24 -55.52 36.34
CA THR A 464 -16.27 -54.85 35.52
C THR A 464 -16.00 -53.34 35.45
N PHE A 465 -15.56 -52.72 36.55
CA PHE A 465 -15.15 -51.32 36.57
C PHE A 465 -13.85 -51.08 35.79
N LEU A 466 -12.81 -51.91 35.98
CA LEU A 466 -11.59 -51.85 35.15
C LEU A 466 -11.88 -52.04 33.66
N ARG A 467 -12.91 -52.82 33.31
CA ARG A 467 -13.37 -52.97 31.93
C ARG A 467 -14.03 -51.71 31.38
N LEU A 468 -14.71 -50.90 32.20
CA LEU A 468 -15.16 -49.57 31.77
C LEU A 468 -13.98 -48.63 31.51
N ALA A 469 -12.99 -48.59 32.41
CA ALA A 469 -11.77 -47.80 32.22
C ALA A 469 -10.99 -48.23 30.95
N SER A 470 -10.96 -49.53 30.65
CA SER A 470 -10.37 -50.08 29.43
C SER A 470 -11.23 -49.81 28.17
N SER A 471 -12.55 -49.84 28.31
CA SER A 471 -13.53 -49.68 27.21
C SER A 471 -13.73 -48.23 26.78
N GLN A 472 -13.13 -47.26 27.48
CA GLN A 472 -13.15 -45.85 27.07
C GLN A 472 -11.99 -45.49 26.12
N ALA A 473 -11.22 -46.48 25.67
CA ALA A 473 -10.60 -46.41 24.35
C ALA A 473 -11.72 -46.38 23.29
N SER A 474 -12.17 -45.17 22.94
CA SER A 474 -13.06 -44.96 21.79
C SER A 474 -12.46 -45.63 20.55
N PRO A 475 -13.24 -46.33 19.72
CA PRO A 475 -12.71 -47.00 18.54
C PRO A 475 -11.91 -46.01 17.69
N GLY A 476 -10.66 -46.38 17.39
CA GLY A 476 -9.70 -45.48 16.75
C GLY A 476 -10.19 -45.06 15.37
N LEU A 477 -10.60 -43.79 15.25
CA LEU A 477 -11.01 -43.20 13.98
C LEU A 477 -9.97 -43.45 12.88
N TYR A 478 -10.46 -43.71 11.68
CA TYR A 478 -9.64 -43.79 10.47
C TYR A 478 -9.53 -42.41 9.83
N ILE A 479 -8.32 -41.86 9.88
CA ILE A 479 -7.96 -40.51 9.46
C ILE A 479 -7.01 -40.60 8.27
N VAL A 480 -7.37 -39.97 7.16
CA VAL A 480 -6.50 -39.80 5.99
C VAL A 480 -6.08 -38.35 5.89
N HIS A 481 -4.79 -38.06 6.02
CA HIS A 481 -4.25 -36.76 5.67
C HIS A 481 -3.95 -36.70 4.18
N ILE A 482 -4.30 -35.58 3.52
CA ILE A 482 -3.90 -35.28 2.15
C ILE A 482 -3.12 -33.97 2.19
N ALA A 483 -1.89 -33.97 1.68
CA ALA A 483 -0.99 -32.81 1.73
C ALA A 483 -0.08 -32.75 0.48
N ALA A 484 0.60 -31.61 0.29
CA ALA A 484 1.71 -31.48 -0.64
C ALA A 484 3.08 -31.81 0.01
N GLU A 485 3.20 -31.66 1.34
CA GLU A 485 4.45 -31.87 2.09
C GLU A 485 4.29 -32.90 3.22
N MET A 486 5.38 -33.61 3.52
CA MET A 486 5.59 -34.43 4.71
C MET A 486 7.10 -34.55 4.99
N ALA A 487 7.51 -34.29 6.23
CA ALA A 487 8.89 -34.44 6.66
C ALA A 487 9.29 -35.92 6.84
N PRO A 488 10.54 -36.32 6.55
CA PRO A 488 11.58 -35.56 5.85
C PRO A 488 11.43 -35.59 4.31
N VAL A 489 10.54 -36.42 3.77
CA VAL A 489 10.58 -36.90 2.38
C VAL A 489 10.22 -35.86 1.31
N ALA A 490 9.33 -34.93 1.64
CA ALA A 490 8.91 -33.83 0.77
C ALA A 490 8.64 -32.61 1.67
N LYS A 491 9.66 -31.79 1.91
CA LYS A 491 9.59 -30.67 2.86
C LYS A 491 10.19 -29.40 2.26
N VAL A 492 9.46 -28.29 2.39
CA VAL A 492 9.90 -26.93 2.06
C VAL A 492 9.61 -26.00 3.22
N GLY A 493 8.41 -26.09 3.82
CA GLY A 493 7.97 -25.27 4.94
C GLY A 493 7.72 -26.06 6.23
N GLY A 494 6.95 -25.44 7.14
CA GLY A 494 6.51 -26.08 8.38
C GLY A 494 5.36 -27.09 8.19
N LEU A 495 4.69 -27.09 7.03
CA LEU A 495 3.60 -28.03 6.72
C LEU A 495 4.06 -29.49 6.88
N GLY A 496 5.21 -29.84 6.30
CA GLY A 496 5.74 -31.20 6.37
C GLY A 496 6.00 -31.68 7.80
N ASP A 497 6.42 -30.80 8.72
CA ASP A 497 6.60 -31.14 10.14
C ASP A 497 5.25 -31.37 10.83
N VAL A 498 4.24 -30.53 10.54
CA VAL A 498 2.90 -30.66 11.15
C VAL A 498 2.23 -31.95 10.72
N VAL A 499 2.23 -32.30 9.43
CA VAL A 499 1.64 -33.56 8.93
C VAL A 499 2.26 -34.78 9.64
N THR A 500 3.58 -34.76 9.79
CA THR A 500 4.35 -35.85 10.39
C THR A 500 4.13 -35.94 11.91
N GLY A 501 4.29 -34.83 12.64
CA GLY A 501 4.13 -34.78 14.10
C GLY A 501 2.69 -35.02 14.54
N LEU A 502 1.70 -34.48 13.81
CA LEU A 502 0.28 -34.73 14.06
C LEU A 502 -0.07 -36.20 13.78
N GLY A 503 0.38 -36.74 12.64
CA GLY A 503 0.15 -38.15 12.30
C GLY A 503 0.73 -39.11 13.35
N LYS A 504 2.00 -38.92 13.74
CA LYS A 504 2.67 -39.69 14.82
C LYS A 504 1.88 -39.57 16.12
N THR A 505 1.37 -38.39 16.46
CA THR A 505 0.61 -38.15 17.70
C THR A 505 -0.79 -38.79 17.68
N LEU A 506 -1.47 -38.80 16.53
CA LEU A 506 -2.77 -39.46 16.36
C LEU A 506 -2.61 -41.00 16.38
N GLN A 507 -1.57 -41.53 15.74
CA GLN A 507 -1.22 -42.95 15.79
C GLN A 507 -0.84 -43.38 17.22
N LYS A 508 -0.02 -42.59 17.94
CA LYS A 508 0.29 -42.77 19.38
C LYS A 508 -0.97 -42.71 20.29
N LYS A 509 -2.08 -42.12 19.82
CA LYS A 509 -3.40 -42.11 20.49
C LYS A 509 -4.33 -43.26 20.08
N GLY A 510 -3.89 -44.16 19.19
CA GLY A 510 -4.66 -45.33 18.75
C GLY A 510 -5.57 -45.10 17.54
N HIS A 511 -5.44 -43.98 16.83
CA HIS A 511 -6.14 -43.76 15.55
C HIS A 511 -5.43 -44.50 14.41
N LEU A 512 -6.19 -44.96 13.42
CA LEU A 512 -5.62 -45.42 12.16
C LEU A 512 -5.33 -44.20 11.30
N VAL A 513 -4.05 -43.89 11.08
CA VAL A 513 -3.60 -42.74 10.31
C VAL A 513 -2.92 -43.20 9.04
N GLU A 514 -3.32 -42.62 7.90
CA GLU A 514 -2.63 -42.77 6.61
C GLU A 514 -2.42 -41.38 5.98
N ILE A 515 -1.39 -41.23 5.14
CA ILE A 515 -1.09 -39.99 4.43
C ILE A 515 -1.05 -40.24 2.92
N ILE A 516 -1.60 -39.30 2.14
CA ILE A 516 -1.53 -39.30 0.68
C ILE A 516 -0.75 -38.07 0.22
N LEU A 517 0.28 -38.28 -0.61
CA LEU A 517 1.17 -37.26 -1.19
C LEU A 517 1.31 -37.45 -2.71
N PRO A 518 1.70 -36.40 -3.46
CA PRO A 518 2.22 -36.56 -4.80
C PRO A 518 3.59 -37.27 -4.76
N LYS A 519 3.87 -38.14 -5.73
CA LYS A 519 5.21 -38.73 -5.91
C LYS A 519 6.09 -37.77 -6.72
N TYR A 520 6.79 -36.86 -6.05
CA TYR A 520 7.74 -35.97 -6.71
C TYR A 520 9.01 -36.70 -7.17
N ASP A 521 9.65 -36.22 -8.23
CA ASP A 521 10.97 -36.70 -8.66
C ASP A 521 12.10 -36.24 -7.72
N CYS A 522 11.92 -35.12 -7.02
CA CYS A 522 12.87 -34.53 -6.07
C CYS A 522 12.70 -34.93 -4.59
N MET A 523 11.92 -35.99 -4.28
CA MET A 523 11.76 -36.44 -2.87
C MET A 523 13.06 -36.99 -2.27
N GLN A 524 13.20 -36.89 -0.94
CA GLN A 524 14.25 -37.58 -0.19
C GLN A 524 13.88 -39.07 -0.01
N TYR A 525 14.10 -39.86 -1.07
CA TYR A 525 13.73 -41.27 -1.12
C TYR A 525 14.35 -42.13 -0.01
N ASP A 526 15.54 -41.76 0.50
CA ASP A 526 16.20 -42.45 1.62
C ASP A 526 15.39 -42.39 2.94
N GLY A 527 14.44 -41.45 3.05
CA GLY A 527 13.51 -41.37 4.18
C GLY A 527 12.27 -42.27 4.08
N ILE A 528 12.15 -43.09 3.03
CA ILE A 528 10.98 -43.95 2.79
C ILE A 528 11.35 -45.43 2.91
N TYR A 529 10.87 -46.09 3.96
CA TYR A 529 11.04 -47.53 4.17
C TYR A 529 10.00 -48.34 3.37
N ASP A 530 10.40 -49.52 2.90
CA ASP A 530 9.55 -50.48 2.15
C ASP A 530 8.79 -49.91 0.93
N LEU A 531 9.32 -48.85 0.29
CA LEU A 531 8.70 -48.20 -0.86
C LEU A 531 8.49 -49.19 -2.02
N ARG A 532 7.23 -49.47 -2.35
CA ARG A 532 6.83 -50.37 -3.43
C ARG A 532 5.61 -49.87 -4.18
N ALA A 533 5.52 -50.20 -5.47
CA ALA A 533 4.30 -50.00 -6.23
C ALA A 533 3.22 -50.99 -5.75
N LEU A 534 1.97 -50.55 -5.70
CA LEU A 534 0.82 -51.43 -5.60
C LEU A 534 0.45 -51.96 -6.99
N ASP A 535 -0.08 -53.17 -7.06
CA ASP A 535 -0.65 -53.75 -8.28
C ASP A 535 -2.08 -53.24 -8.50
N VAL A 536 -2.22 -51.90 -8.49
CA VAL A 536 -3.47 -51.15 -8.64
C VAL A 536 -3.17 -49.91 -9.49
N ILE A 537 -3.79 -49.84 -10.67
CA ILE A 537 -3.79 -48.66 -11.52
C ILE A 537 -5.09 -47.90 -11.25
N VAL A 538 -4.97 -46.65 -10.81
CA VAL A 538 -6.12 -45.78 -10.50
C VAL A 538 -6.32 -44.80 -11.65
N GLU A 539 -7.48 -44.84 -12.31
CA GLU A 539 -7.79 -43.89 -13.38
C GLU A 539 -8.52 -42.66 -12.85
N SER A 540 -8.08 -41.47 -13.27
CA SER A 540 -8.66 -40.18 -12.89
C SER A 540 -9.00 -39.34 -14.12
N TYR A 541 -10.18 -38.73 -14.11
CA TYR A 541 -10.58 -37.78 -15.16
C TYR A 541 -9.81 -36.47 -15.06
N PHE A 542 -9.28 -35.98 -16.19
CA PHE A 542 -8.77 -34.63 -16.36
C PHE A 542 -8.90 -34.17 -17.82
N ASP A 543 -9.17 -32.89 -18.07
CA ASP A 543 -9.25 -32.28 -19.42
C ASP A 543 -10.00 -33.14 -20.47
N GLY A 544 -11.17 -33.67 -20.10
CA GLY A 544 -12.02 -34.49 -20.97
C GLY A 544 -11.59 -35.95 -21.17
N LYS A 545 -10.54 -36.43 -20.48
CA LYS A 545 -9.95 -37.77 -20.67
C LYS A 545 -9.73 -38.48 -19.34
N LEU A 546 -9.56 -39.80 -19.37
CA LEU A 546 -9.03 -40.56 -18.24
C LEU A 546 -7.51 -40.67 -18.35
N PHE A 547 -6.82 -40.50 -17.22
CA PHE A 547 -5.38 -40.69 -17.10
C PHE A 547 -5.07 -41.68 -15.98
N GLN A 548 -4.05 -42.51 -16.20
CA GLN A 548 -3.62 -43.52 -15.23
C GLN A 548 -2.73 -42.91 -14.16
N ASN A 549 -2.90 -43.39 -12.94
CA ASN A 549 -2.07 -43.08 -11.79
C ASN A 549 -1.52 -44.39 -11.23
N LYS A 550 -0.21 -44.42 -11.00
CA LYS A 550 0.44 -45.52 -10.31
C LYS A 550 0.54 -45.19 -8.83
N ILE A 551 -0.02 -46.05 -7.99
CA ILE A 551 0.01 -45.87 -6.54
C ILE A 551 1.22 -46.61 -5.97
N TRP A 552 2.02 -45.89 -5.19
CA TRP A 552 3.09 -46.47 -4.39
C TRP A 552 2.72 -46.40 -2.91
N VAL A 553 3.24 -47.32 -2.11
CA VAL A 553 3.12 -47.31 -0.65
C VAL A 553 4.51 -47.45 -0.03
N GLY A 554 4.75 -46.75 1.06
CA GLY A 554 5.94 -46.87 1.91
C GLY A 554 5.62 -46.47 3.35
N THR A 555 6.64 -46.52 4.22
CA THR A 555 6.54 -46.06 5.61
C THR A 555 7.52 -44.91 5.83
N VAL A 556 7.03 -43.80 6.39
CA VAL A 556 7.81 -42.59 6.71
C VAL A 556 7.55 -42.27 8.17
N GLU A 557 8.60 -42.18 9.00
CA GLU A 557 8.48 -41.85 10.43
C GLU A 557 7.49 -42.76 11.22
N GLY A 558 7.32 -44.01 10.78
CA GLY A 558 6.38 -44.98 11.36
C GLY A 558 4.93 -44.89 10.84
N LEU A 559 4.65 -43.95 9.94
CA LEU A 559 3.33 -43.74 9.33
C LEU A 559 3.27 -44.37 7.93
N PRO A 560 2.14 -45.01 7.55
CA PRO A 560 1.92 -45.50 6.20
C PRO A 560 1.58 -44.33 5.26
N VAL A 561 2.35 -44.21 4.18
CA VAL A 561 2.24 -43.13 3.18
C VAL A 561 1.99 -43.73 1.80
N TYR A 562 0.98 -43.20 1.11
CA TYR A 562 0.73 -43.48 -0.31
C TYR A 562 1.20 -42.32 -1.17
N PHE A 563 2.02 -42.63 -2.18
CA PHE A 563 2.53 -41.65 -3.14
C PHE A 563 1.86 -41.88 -4.50
N ILE A 564 1.16 -40.86 -5.00
CA ILE A 564 0.46 -40.92 -6.29
C ILE A 564 1.40 -40.44 -7.40
N GLU A 565 1.63 -41.28 -8.41
CA GLU A 565 2.43 -40.97 -9.59
C GLU A 565 1.53 -40.83 -10.83
N PRO A 566 1.18 -39.59 -11.25
CA PRO A 566 0.38 -39.37 -12.44
C PRO A 566 1.14 -39.70 -13.72
N HIS A 567 0.59 -40.59 -14.55
CA HIS A 567 1.05 -40.78 -15.93
C HIS A 567 0.42 -39.74 -16.87
N HIS A 568 0.38 -38.47 -16.44
CA HIS A 568 -0.13 -37.36 -17.24
C HIS A 568 0.98 -36.81 -18.18
N PRO A 569 0.69 -36.54 -19.48
CA PRO A 569 1.72 -36.08 -20.44
C PRO A 569 2.50 -34.84 -20.00
N ASN A 570 1.89 -33.93 -19.24
CA ASN A 570 2.55 -32.71 -18.75
C ASN A 570 3.53 -32.95 -17.59
N LYS A 571 3.70 -34.20 -17.13
CA LYS A 571 4.67 -34.58 -16.07
C LYS A 571 4.53 -33.73 -14.79
N PHE A 572 3.31 -33.62 -14.25
CA PHE A 572 3.00 -32.69 -13.16
C PHE A 572 3.91 -32.80 -11.93
N PHE A 573 4.42 -33.98 -11.57
CA PHE A 573 5.32 -34.14 -10.42
C PHE A 573 6.72 -34.65 -10.79
N TRP A 574 7.13 -34.44 -12.06
CA TRP A 574 8.47 -34.75 -12.54
C TRP A 574 9.14 -33.48 -13.11
N ARG A 575 9.51 -32.58 -12.20
CA ARG A 575 9.92 -31.19 -12.47
C ARG A 575 11.12 -30.71 -11.66
N GLY A 576 11.62 -31.50 -10.70
CA GLY A 576 12.67 -31.10 -9.77
C GLY A 576 12.21 -30.16 -8.64
N GLN A 577 10.91 -29.80 -8.58
CA GLN A 577 10.36 -28.86 -7.59
C GLN A 577 8.92 -29.20 -7.15
N TYR A 578 8.63 -28.93 -5.87
CA TYR A 578 7.37 -29.30 -5.22
C TYR A 578 6.19 -28.42 -5.66
N TYR A 579 6.38 -27.10 -5.74
CA TYR A 579 5.40 -26.09 -6.16
C TYR A 579 6.14 -24.85 -6.67
N GLY A 580 5.41 -23.85 -7.18
CA GLY A 580 5.95 -22.69 -7.89
C GLY A 580 5.93 -22.82 -9.42
N GLU A 581 5.22 -23.81 -9.97
CA GLU A 581 5.01 -23.90 -11.42
C GLU A 581 3.80 -23.07 -11.85
N HIS A 582 3.89 -22.50 -13.05
CA HIS A 582 2.82 -21.79 -13.73
C HIS A 582 1.51 -22.60 -13.89
N ASP A 583 1.57 -23.94 -13.87
CA ASP A 583 0.42 -24.83 -13.96
C ASP A 583 0.06 -25.51 -12.61
N ASP A 584 0.53 -25.00 -11.47
CA ASP A 584 0.26 -25.57 -10.14
C ASP A 584 -1.24 -25.80 -9.86
N PHE A 585 -2.14 -24.91 -10.31
CA PHE A 585 -3.59 -25.12 -10.20
C PHE A 585 -4.02 -26.45 -10.81
N LYS A 586 -3.48 -26.80 -11.98
CA LYS A 586 -3.73 -28.06 -12.68
C LYS A 586 -3.00 -29.23 -12.03
N ARG A 587 -1.74 -29.05 -11.62
CA ARG A 587 -0.97 -30.08 -10.86
C ARG A 587 -1.75 -30.54 -9.62
N PHE A 588 -2.25 -29.59 -8.83
CA PHE A 588 -2.86 -29.86 -7.53
C PHE A 588 -4.36 -30.19 -7.56
N SER A 589 -5.12 -29.64 -8.50
CA SER A 589 -6.50 -30.10 -8.75
C SER A 589 -6.53 -31.52 -9.34
N PHE A 590 -5.57 -31.87 -10.21
CA PHE A 590 -5.35 -33.25 -10.67
C PHE A 590 -5.03 -34.17 -9.48
N PHE A 591 -4.05 -33.82 -8.64
CA PHE A 591 -3.66 -34.63 -7.48
C PHE A 591 -4.83 -34.84 -6.49
N SER A 592 -5.53 -33.76 -6.13
CA SER A 592 -6.71 -33.80 -5.26
C SER A 592 -7.78 -34.77 -5.78
N ARG A 593 -7.98 -34.81 -7.10
CA ARG A 593 -8.90 -35.75 -7.75
C ARG A 593 -8.36 -37.19 -7.76
N ALA A 594 -7.09 -37.39 -8.08
CA ALA A 594 -6.47 -38.72 -8.08
C ALA A 594 -6.46 -39.36 -6.68
N ALA A 595 -6.32 -38.55 -5.61
CA ALA A 595 -6.43 -39.01 -4.22
C ALA A 595 -7.85 -39.52 -3.88
N LEU A 596 -8.90 -38.84 -4.34
CA LEU A 596 -10.28 -39.26 -4.14
C LEU A 596 -10.65 -40.49 -4.99
N GLU A 597 -10.15 -40.58 -6.23
CA GLU A 597 -10.26 -41.81 -7.04
C GLU A 597 -9.56 -42.99 -6.35
N PHE A 598 -8.35 -42.80 -5.79
CA PHE A 598 -7.66 -43.85 -5.04
C PHE A 598 -8.45 -44.31 -3.82
N LEU A 599 -8.98 -43.38 -3.02
CA LEU A 599 -9.81 -43.73 -1.85
C LEU A 599 -11.04 -44.54 -2.25
N LEU A 600 -11.77 -44.11 -3.29
CA LEU A 600 -12.95 -44.81 -3.80
C LEU A 600 -12.58 -46.21 -4.35
N GLN A 601 -11.59 -46.30 -5.24
CA GLN A 601 -11.24 -47.52 -5.97
C GLN A 601 -10.54 -48.56 -5.07
N ALA A 602 -9.79 -48.12 -4.04
CA ALA A 602 -9.26 -48.99 -2.99
C ALA A 602 -10.29 -49.38 -1.90
N GLY A 603 -11.54 -48.92 -2.02
CA GLY A 603 -12.61 -49.19 -1.03
C GLY A 603 -12.37 -48.56 0.35
N LYS A 604 -11.46 -47.59 0.45
CA LYS A 604 -11.07 -46.91 1.70
C LYS A 604 -12.18 -45.97 2.13
N LYS A 605 -12.73 -46.19 3.34
CA LYS A 605 -13.78 -45.37 3.94
C LYS A 605 -13.30 -44.71 5.23
N PRO A 606 -12.53 -43.61 5.16
CA PRO A 606 -12.15 -42.85 6.34
C PRO A 606 -13.36 -42.23 7.05
N ASP A 607 -13.19 -42.01 8.36
CA ASP A 607 -14.07 -41.19 9.19
C ASP A 607 -13.74 -39.70 9.01
N ILE A 608 -12.45 -39.38 8.79
CA ILE A 608 -11.96 -38.02 8.56
C ILE A 608 -11.01 -38.01 7.36
N ILE A 609 -11.27 -37.10 6.42
CA ILE A 609 -10.28 -36.67 5.42
C ILE A 609 -9.80 -35.29 5.87
N HIS A 610 -8.50 -35.16 6.14
CA HIS A 610 -7.88 -33.93 6.63
C HIS A 610 -6.93 -33.37 5.57
N CYS A 611 -7.40 -32.33 4.89
CA CYS A 611 -6.71 -31.63 3.82
C CYS A 611 -5.86 -30.51 4.41
N HIS A 612 -4.63 -30.32 3.90
CA HIS A 612 -3.74 -29.25 4.32
C HIS A 612 -3.34 -28.36 3.12
N ASP A 613 -3.49 -27.04 3.32
CA ASP A 613 -3.20 -25.96 2.38
C ASP A 613 -3.86 -26.03 1.00
N TRP A 614 -3.74 -24.94 0.25
CA TRP A 614 -4.46 -24.69 -1.00
C TRP A 614 -4.30 -25.80 -2.05
N GLN A 615 -3.15 -26.48 -2.04
CA GLN A 615 -2.82 -27.63 -2.90
C GLN A 615 -3.80 -28.80 -2.75
N THR A 616 -4.56 -28.86 -1.64
CA THR A 616 -5.56 -29.91 -1.38
C THR A 616 -6.96 -29.35 -1.18
N ALA A 617 -7.15 -28.04 -1.32
CA ALA A 617 -8.42 -27.36 -1.09
C ALA A 617 -9.53 -27.81 -2.07
N PHE A 618 -9.17 -28.33 -3.25
CA PHE A 618 -10.10 -28.94 -4.22
C PHE A 618 -10.79 -30.20 -3.71
N VAL A 619 -10.21 -30.91 -2.73
CA VAL A 619 -10.76 -32.18 -2.21
C VAL A 619 -12.17 -31.99 -1.66
N ALA A 620 -12.47 -30.85 -1.01
CA ALA A 620 -13.77 -30.61 -0.41
C ALA A 620 -14.94 -30.52 -1.43
N PRO A 621 -14.91 -29.64 -2.45
CA PRO A 621 -15.95 -29.63 -3.49
C PRO A 621 -15.98 -30.95 -4.31
N LEU A 622 -14.81 -31.48 -4.71
CA LEU A 622 -14.73 -32.76 -5.42
C LEU A 622 -15.45 -33.88 -4.66
N TYR A 623 -15.21 -34.01 -3.35
CA TYR A 623 -15.82 -35.04 -2.52
C TYR A 623 -17.34 -34.97 -2.53
N TRP A 624 -17.92 -33.80 -2.24
CA TRP A 624 -19.40 -33.67 -2.15
C TRP A 624 -20.08 -33.81 -3.50
N ASP A 625 -19.53 -33.20 -4.55
CA ASP A 625 -20.18 -33.16 -5.86
C ASP A 625 -20.01 -34.48 -6.64
N LEU A 626 -18.85 -35.16 -6.50
CA LEU A 626 -18.48 -36.28 -7.38
C LEU A 626 -18.24 -37.62 -6.69
N TYR A 627 -17.89 -37.69 -5.40
CA TYR A 627 -17.48 -38.95 -4.73
C TYR A 627 -18.44 -39.44 -3.66
N ALA A 628 -19.10 -38.54 -2.93
CA ALA A 628 -20.17 -38.89 -1.99
C ALA A 628 -21.36 -39.59 -2.70
N PRO A 629 -21.82 -39.15 -3.90
CA PRO A 629 -22.82 -39.90 -4.68
C PRO A 629 -22.35 -41.29 -5.15
N LYS A 630 -21.03 -41.50 -5.29
CA LYS A 630 -20.42 -42.79 -5.66
C LYS A 630 -20.19 -43.74 -4.47
N GLY A 631 -20.52 -43.32 -3.25
CA GLY A 631 -20.41 -44.15 -2.03
C GLY A 631 -19.15 -43.94 -1.18
N LEU A 632 -18.33 -42.93 -1.50
CA LEU A 632 -17.30 -42.38 -0.59
C LEU A 632 -17.94 -41.25 0.22
N ASN A 633 -18.83 -41.61 1.16
CA ASN A 633 -19.71 -40.67 1.88
C ASN A 633 -19.65 -40.79 3.41
N SER A 634 -18.70 -41.58 3.95
CA SER A 634 -18.50 -41.75 5.40
C SER A 634 -17.78 -40.57 6.05
N ALA A 635 -16.84 -39.96 5.34
CA ALA A 635 -15.87 -39.05 5.91
C ALA A 635 -16.47 -37.67 6.22
N ARG A 636 -15.94 -37.06 7.28
CA ARG A 636 -16.00 -35.62 7.52
C ARG A 636 -14.72 -34.96 7.01
N ILE A 637 -14.85 -33.79 6.40
CA ILE A 637 -13.72 -33.06 5.84
C ILE A 637 -13.25 -32.02 6.84
N CYS A 638 -11.98 -32.13 7.24
CA CYS A 638 -11.25 -31.09 7.93
C CYS A 638 -10.28 -30.43 6.94
N PHE A 639 -10.17 -29.11 6.98
CA PHE A 639 -9.19 -28.37 6.19
C PHE A 639 -8.36 -27.46 7.09
N THR A 640 -7.03 -27.57 7.01
CA THR A 640 -6.10 -26.61 7.65
C THR A 640 -5.48 -25.72 6.59
N CYS A 641 -5.59 -24.40 6.78
CA CYS A 641 -4.78 -23.42 6.06
C CYS A 641 -3.67 -22.95 6.99
N HIS A 642 -2.40 -23.14 6.61
CA HIS A 642 -1.22 -22.76 7.38
C HIS A 642 -0.77 -21.33 7.04
N ASN A 643 -1.02 -20.87 5.82
CA ASN A 643 -0.73 -19.50 5.40
C ASN A 643 -1.74 -18.99 4.36
N PHE A 644 -2.51 -17.96 4.73
CA PHE A 644 -3.51 -17.33 3.87
C PHE A 644 -2.93 -16.44 2.75
N GLU A 645 -1.60 -16.27 2.65
CA GLU A 645 -0.96 -15.64 1.49
C GLU A 645 -1.12 -16.50 0.20
N TYR A 646 -1.08 -17.83 0.35
CA TYR A 646 -1.07 -18.76 -0.78
C TYR A 646 -2.43 -19.42 -0.96
N GLN A 647 -3.24 -18.87 -1.87
CA GLN A 647 -4.65 -19.26 -2.02
C GLN A 647 -4.95 -20.09 -3.28
N GLY A 648 -4.04 -20.08 -4.25
CA GLY A 648 -4.18 -20.84 -5.51
C GLY A 648 -5.24 -20.28 -6.47
N THR A 649 -5.53 -18.97 -6.44
CA THR A 649 -6.55 -18.36 -7.30
C THR A 649 -6.19 -18.47 -8.78
N ALA A 650 -7.16 -18.87 -9.62
CA ALA A 650 -7.03 -18.97 -11.08
C ALA A 650 -8.38 -18.72 -11.78
N SER A 651 -8.42 -18.81 -13.12
CA SER A 651 -9.68 -18.64 -13.88
C SER A 651 -10.71 -19.71 -13.48
N ALA A 652 -11.98 -19.31 -13.34
CA ALA A 652 -13.10 -20.22 -13.09
C ALA A 652 -13.14 -21.41 -14.06
N SER A 653 -12.75 -21.18 -15.32
CA SER A 653 -12.72 -22.19 -16.38
C SER A 653 -11.82 -23.40 -16.06
N GLU A 654 -10.81 -23.27 -15.21
CA GLU A 654 -9.88 -24.36 -14.89
C GLU A 654 -10.48 -25.42 -13.95
N LEU A 655 -11.59 -25.13 -13.26
CA LEU A 655 -12.33 -26.16 -12.51
C LEU A 655 -12.88 -27.27 -13.43
N THR A 656 -13.14 -26.94 -14.69
CA THR A 656 -13.55 -27.91 -15.72
C THR A 656 -12.43 -28.92 -16.01
N SER A 657 -11.14 -28.54 -15.87
CA SER A 657 -10.01 -29.46 -16.04
C SER A 657 -10.07 -30.61 -15.05
N CYS A 658 -10.34 -30.37 -13.77
CA CYS A 658 -10.58 -31.43 -12.78
C CYS A 658 -12.02 -31.98 -12.79
N GLY A 659 -12.84 -31.59 -13.76
CA GLY A 659 -14.22 -32.10 -13.95
C GLY A 659 -15.21 -31.65 -12.88
N LEU A 660 -15.03 -30.46 -12.32
CA LEU A 660 -16.02 -29.74 -11.53
C LEU A 660 -16.80 -28.77 -12.44
N ASP A 661 -18.02 -28.39 -12.04
CA ASP A 661 -18.82 -27.41 -12.78
C ASP A 661 -18.38 -25.98 -12.43
N ALA A 662 -17.77 -25.31 -13.41
CA ALA A 662 -17.27 -23.94 -13.26
C ALA A 662 -18.39 -22.89 -13.08
N GLN A 663 -19.61 -23.14 -13.58
CA GLN A 663 -20.73 -22.19 -13.49
C GLN A 663 -21.43 -22.28 -12.13
N GLU A 664 -21.65 -23.49 -11.61
CA GLU A 664 -22.23 -23.67 -10.26
C GLU A 664 -21.24 -23.30 -9.14
N LEU A 665 -19.92 -23.42 -9.38
CA LEU A 665 -18.92 -23.10 -8.36
C LEU A 665 -18.38 -21.67 -8.43
N ASN A 666 -18.38 -21.00 -9.59
CA ASN A 666 -18.00 -19.58 -9.68
C ASN A 666 -19.15 -18.66 -9.25
N ARG A 667 -19.53 -18.77 -7.97
CA ARG A 667 -20.55 -17.94 -7.33
C ARG A 667 -20.05 -17.35 -6.00
N PRO A 668 -20.55 -16.18 -5.57
CA PRO A 668 -20.12 -15.53 -4.33
C PRO A 668 -20.27 -16.41 -3.07
N ASP A 669 -21.30 -17.25 -3.02
CA ASP A 669 -21.56 -18.21 -1.93
C ASP A 669 -20.76 -19.53 -2.04
N ARG A 670 -19.93 -19.66 -3.08
CA ARG A 670 -19.15 -20.85 -3.45
C ARG A 670 -17.66 -20.50 -3.59
N MET A 671 -17.04 -20.79 -4.72
CA MET A 671 -15.59 -20.67 -4.95
C MET A 671 -15.15 -19.38 -5.65
N GLN A 672 -16.06 -18.52 -6.11
CA GLN A 672 -15.69 -17.24 -6.76
C GLN A 672 -14.77 -16.41 -5.87
N ASP A 673 -13.68 -15.88 -6.42
CA ASP A 673 -12.79 -15.01 -5.66
C ASP A 673 -13.50 -13.73 -5.20
N ASN A 674 -13.15 -13.21 -4.02
CA ASN A 674 -13.81 -12.02 -3.45
C ASN A 674 -13.36 -10.70 -4.12
N THR A 675 -12.34 -10.75 -4.98
CA THR A 675 -11.79 -9.59 -5.71
C THR A 675 -11.97 -9.68 -7.24
N ALA A 676 -12.05 -10.90 -7.80
CA ALA A 676 -12.15 -11.13 -9.24
C ALA A 676 -13.26 -12.14 -9.59
N HIS A 677 -14.36 -11.64 -10.18
CA HIS A 677 -15.59 -12.43 -10.42
C HIS A 677 -15.47 -13.50 -11.54
N ASP A 678 -14.45 -13.42 -12.40
CA ASP A 678 -14.13 -14.43 -13.42
C ASP A 678 -13.21 -15.55 -12.89
N SER A 679 -12.74 -15.38 -11.66
CA SER A 679 -11.70 -16.18 -11.02
C SER A 679 -12.25 -16.93 -9.81
N VAL A 680 -11.63 -18.05 -9.48
CA VAL A 680 -12.01 -18.93 -8.38
C VAL A 680 -10.84 -19.16 -7.44
N ASN A 681 -11.18 -19.30 -6.17
CA ASN A 681 -10.26 -19.37 -5.06
C ASN A 681 -10.42 -20.73 -4.36
N PRO A 682 -9.47 -21.67 -4.56
CA PRO A 682 -9.52 -23.00 -3.95
C PRO A 682 -9.68 -22.95 -2.43
N VAL A 683 -8.94 -22.09 -1.73
CA VAL A 683 -9.04 -21.94 -0.26
C VAL A 683 -10.43 -21.47 0.17
N LYS A 684 -11.04 -20.53 -0.56
CA LYS A 684 -12.46 -20.15 -0.35
C LYS A 684 -13.38 -21.37 -0.48
N GLY A 685 -13.16 -22.19 -1.51
CA GLY A 685 -13.88 -23.46 -1.69
C GLY A 685 -13.73 -24.39 -0.49
N ALA A 686 -12.51 -24.64 -0.02
CA ALA A 686 -12.30 -25.47 1.15
C ALA A 686 -12.93 -24.90 2.43
N ILE A 687 -12.94 -23.57 2.61
CA ILE A 687 -13.67 -22.91 3.71
C ILE A 687 -15.18 -23.17 3.60
N VAL A 688 -15.78 -23.03 2.42
CA VAL A 688 -17.22 -23.25 2.19
C VAL A 688 -17.59 -24.73 2.37
N PHE A 689 -16.86 -25.65 1.74
CA PHE A 689 -17.25 -27.06 1.61
C PHE A 689 -16.75 -27.99 2.74
N SER A 690 -15.73 -27.62 3.52
CA SER A 690 -15.27 -28.47 4.64
C SER A 690 -16.24 -28.45 5.83
N ASN A 691 -16.27 -29.53 6.63
CA ASN A 691 -17.10 -29.57 7.84
C ASN A 691 -16.48 -28.75 8.99
N ILE A 692 -15.16 -28.76 9.11
CA ILE A 692 -14.37 -27.94 10.04
C ILE A 692 -13.20 -27.33 9.27
N VAL A 693 -12.87 -26.08 9.60
CA VAL A 693 -11.74 -25.32 9.05
C VAL A 693 -10.83 -24.94 10.21
N THR A 694 -9.52 -25.09 10.06
CA THR A 694 -8.55 -24.77 11.10
C THR A 694 -7.37 -23.96 10.58
N THR A 695 -6.66 -23.31 11.49
CA THR A 695 -5.37 -22.67 11.20
C THR A 695 -4.45 -22.73 12.44
N VAL A 696 -3.19 -22.31 12.28
CA VAL A 696 -2.02 -22.73 13.08
C VAL A 696 -1.88 -22.09 14.47
N SER A 697 -2.72 -21.12 14.82
CA SER A 697 -2.83 -20.62 16.20
C SER A 697 -4.19 -19.93 16.47
N PRO A 698 -4.65 -19.84 17.73
CA PRO A 698 -5.84 -19.08 18.11
C PRO A 698 -5.76 -17.58 17.75
N THR A 699 -4.59 -16.96 17.85
CA THR A 699 -4.38 -15.54 17.52
C THR A 699 -4.44 -15.31 16.02
N TYR A 700 -3.72 -16.14 15.24
CA TYR A 700 -3.74 -16.08 13.78
C TYR A 700 -5.15 -16.29 13.23
N ALA A 701 -5.96 -17.14 13.88
CA ALA A 701 -7.38 -17.32 13.55
C ALA A 701 -8.27 -16.08 13.77
N GLN A 702 -7.82 -15.07 14.53
CA GLN A 702 -8.47 -13.75 14.58
C GLN A 702 -7.83 -12.79 13.57
N GLU A 703 -6.49 -12.79 13.45
CA GLU A 703 -5.75 -11.96 12.48
C GLU A 703 -6.27 -12.17 11.05
N VAL A 704 -6.49 -13.42 10.62
CA VAL A 704 -7.01 -13.74 9.27
C VAL A 704 -8.51 -13.43 9.08
N ARG A 705 -9.20 -12.97 10.14
CA ARG A 705 -10.57 -12.46 10.06
C ARG A 705 -10.62 -10.94 9.87
N THR A 706 -9.47 -10.27 9.91
CA THR A 706 -9.29 -8.86 9.50
C THR A 706 -9.04 -8.77 7.99
N ALA A 707 -9.28 -7.60 7.39
CA ALA A 707 -9.07 -7.41 5.94
C ALA A 707 -7.61 -7.66 5.51
N GLU A 708 -6.65 -7.22 6.33
CA GLU A 708 -5.21 -7.29 6.10
C GLU A 708 -4.68 -8.73 6.19
N GLY A 709 -4.86 -9.38 7.35
CA GLY A 709 -4.37 -10.74 7.58
C GLY A 709 -5.15 -11.80 6.78
N GLY A 710 -6.42 -11.55 6.49
CA GLY A 710 -7.28 -12.49 5.77
C GLY A 710 -7.14 -12.45 4.25
N LYS A 711 -6.33 -11.53 3.69
CA LYS A 711 -5.96 -11.47 2.27
C LYS A 711 -7.16 -11.69 1.31
N GLY A 712 -8.22 -10.93 1.53
CA GLY A 712 -9.49 -11.03 0.77
C GLY A 712 -10.50 -12.10 1.23
N LEU A 713 -10.09 -13.14 1.97
CA LEU A 713 -10.97 -14.21 2.46
C LEU A 713 -11.62 -13.93 3.82
N HIS A 714 -11.22 -12.86 4.50
CA HIS A 714 -11.74 -12.42 5.80
C HIS A 714 -13.28 -12.41 5.90
N SER A 715 -13.97 -11.95 4.86
CA SER A 715 -15.45 -11.93 4.80
C SER A 715 -16.02 -13.36 4.85
N THR A 716 -15.47 -14.27 4.03
CA THR A 716 -15.87 -15.68 3.98
C THR A 716 -15.56 -16.42 5.29
N LEU A 717 -14.42 -16.13 5.91
CA LEU A 717 -14.03 -16.68 7.21
C LEU A 717 -14.97 -16.21 8.33
N ASN A 718 -15.39 -14.94 8.31
CA ASN A 718 -16.38 -14.41 9.26
C ASN A 718 -17.76 -15.06 9.08
N SER A 719 -18.24 -15.22 7.85
CA SER A 719 -19.50 -15.94 7.57
C SER A 719 -19.46 -17.41 8.02
N HIS A 720 -18.29 -18.05 8.00
CA HIS A 720 -18.09 -19.44 8.42
C HIS A 720 -17.48 -19.60 9.83
N SER A 721 -17.44 -18.53 10.62
CA SER A 721 -16.80 -18.47 11.95
C SER A 721 -17.20 -19.61 12.89
N ARG A 722 -18.46 -20.08 12.84
CA ARG A 722 -18.96 -21.23 13.65
C ARG A 722 -18.22 -22.55 13.42
N LYS A 723 -17.49 -22.71 12.31
CA LYS A 723 -16.70 -23.90 11.97
C LYS A 723 -15.22 -23.59 11.72
N PHE A 724 -14.78 -22.36 11.98
CA PHE A 724 -13.39 -21.93 11.80
C PHE A 724 -12.72 -21.68 13.16
N MET A 725 -11.58 -22.33 13.42
CA MET A 725 -10.90 -22.23 14.72
C MET A 725 -9.38 -22.38 14.63
N GLY A 726 -8.65 -21.60 15.42
CA GLY A 726 -7.21 -21.74 15.57
C GLY A 726 -6.83 -22.87 16.51
N ILE A 727 -5.93 -23.75 16.07
CA ILE A 727 -5.33 -24.82 16.87
C ILE A 727 -3.82 -24.58 16.85
N LEU A 728 -3.23 -24.37 18.02
CA LEU A 728 -1.80 -24.09 18.13
C LEU A 728 -0.98 -25.31 17.67
N ASN A 729 -0.08 -25.11 16.70
CA ASN A 729 0.86 -26.14 16.25
C ASN A 729 1.72 -26.67 17.41
N GLY A 730 1.93 -27.99 17.42
CA GLY A 730 2.96 -28.62 18.23
C GLY A 730 4.33 -28.65 17.53
N ILE A 731 5.32 -29.20 18.22
CA ILE A 731 6.63 -29.57 17.66
C ILE A 731 6.86 -31.08 17.86
N ASP A 732 7.65 -31.71 16.99
CA ASP A 732 8.14 -33.06 17.26
C ASP A 732 9.25 -32.99 18.32
N THR A 733 8.92 -33.37 19.55
CA THR A 733 9.85 -33.40 20.70
C THR A 733 10.77 -34.60 20.73
N ASP A 734 10.59 -35.58 19.83
CA ASP A 734 11.53 -36.69 19.65
C ASP A 734 12.69 -36.21 18.74
N ALA A 735 12.40 -35.32 17.77
CA ALA A 735 13.40 -34.68 16.90
C ALA A 735 14.03 -33.40 17.51
N TRP A 736 13.23 -32.45 17.98
CA TRP A 736 13.69 -31.14 18.48
C TRP A 736 13.96 -31.15 19.99
N ASN A 737 14.93 -31.96 20.42
CA ASN A 737 15.26 -32.16 21.84
C ASN A 737 16.71 -31.77 22.16
N PRO A 738 16.98 -30.60 22.80
CA PRO A 738 18.35 -30.15 23.07
C PRO A 738 19.14 -31.04 24.04
N ALA A 739 18.48 -31.96 24.75
CA ALA A 739 19.15 -32.91 25.64
C ALA A 739 19.67 -34.16 24.92
N THR A 740 19.25 -34.41 23.67
CA THR A 740 19.65 -35.58 22.86
C THR A 740 20.06 -35.26 21.42
N ASP A 741 19.87 -34.00 20.98
CA ASP A 741 20.30 -33.52 19.67
C ASP A 741 21.83 -33.62 19.52
N ASN A 742 22.28 -34.26 18.44
CA ASN A 742 23.69 -34.49 18.13
C ASN A 742 24.26 -33.46 17.13
N PHE A 743 23.44 -32.53 16.62
CA PHE A 743 23.88 -31.37 15.85
C PHE A 743 24.31 -30.21 16.75
N LEU A 744 23.84 -30.18 18.01
CA LEU A 744 24.38 -29.29 19.04
C LEU A 744 25.80 -29.71 19.43
N LYS A 745 26.69 -28.72 19.62
CA LYS A 745 28.07 -28.96 20.09
C LYS A 745 28.08 -29.48 21.54
N VAL A 746 27.14 -29.00 22.36
CA VAL A 746 26.92 -29.46 23.75
C VAL A 746 25.41 -29.55 24.00
N GLN A 747 24.93 -30.72 24.40
CA GLN A 747 23.54 -30.93 24.78
C GLN A 747 23.19 -30.15 26.06
N TYR A 748 21.94 -29.72 26.20
CA TYR A 748 21.47 -28.93 27.35
C TYR A 748 19.98 -29.19 27.65
N SER A 749 19.52 -28.82 28.85
CA SER A 749 18.14 -29.05 29.29
C SER A 749 17.61 -27.86 30.09
N ALA A 750 16.32 -27.88 30.45
CA ALA A 750 15.75 -26.87 31.36
C ALA A 750 16.43 -26.84 32.75
N ASN A 751 17.08 -27.93 33.16
CA ASN A 751 17.79 -28.06 34.44
C ASN A 751 19.30 -27.76 34.33
N ASP A 752 19.86 -27.75 33.12
CA ASP A 752 21.26 -27.40 32.84
C ASP A 752 21.33 -26.65 31.52
N MET A 753 21.52 -25.33 31.63
CA MET A 753 21.58 -24.41 30.50
C MET A 753 23.03 -24.08 30.06
N GLN A 754 24.06 -24.68 30.68
CA GLN A 754 25.47 -24.33 30.40
C GLN A 754 25.84 -24.64 28.95
N GLY A 755 25.38 -25.78 28.40
CA GLY A 755 25.59 -26.14 27.00
C GLY A 755 25.04 -25.11 26.00
N LYS A 756 24.00 -24.34 26.35
CA LYS A 756 23.46 -23.28 25.49
C LYS A 756 24.46 -22.13 25.28
N ALA A 757 25.27 -21.79 26.28
CA ALA A 757 26.33 -20.80 26.14
C ALA A 757 27.46 -21.29 25.22
N GLU A 758 27.84 -22.57 25.34
CA GLU A 758 28.82 -23.18 24.44
C GLU A 758 28.32 -23.28 22.99
N ASN A 759 27.04 -23.59 22.78
CA ASN A 759 26.41 -23.58 21.46
C ASN A 759 26.37 -22.16 20.87
N LYS A 760 26.04 -21.12 21.66
CA LYS A 760 26.11 -19.71 21.23
C LYS A 760 27.54 -19.36 20.78
N ALA A 761 28.54 -19.69 21.58
CA ALA A 761 29.94 -19.45 21.26
C ALA A 761 30.44 -20.25 20.05
N ALA A 762 29.92 -21.46 19.82
CA ALA A 762 30.22 -22.27 18.64
C ALA A 762 29.61 -21.67 17.37
N MET A 763 28.32 -21.31 17.41
CA MET A 763 27.62 -20.69 16.29
C MET A 763 28.26 -19.36 15.89
N ARG A 764 28.62 -18.50 16.85
CA ARG A 764 29.36 -17.25 16.55
C ARG A 764 30.69 -17.51 15.83
N ARG A 765 31.46 -18.52 16.26
CA ARG A 765 32.72 -18.91 15.59
C ARG A 765 32.48 -19.45 14.18
N ASN A 766 31.42 -20.24 13.97
CA ASN A 766 31.05 -20.76 12.65
C ASN A 766 30.58 -19.64 11.69
N LEU A 767 29.93 -18.59 12.22
CA LEU A 767 29.48 -17.40 11.47
C LEU A 767 30.57 -16.32 11.33
N GLY A 768 31.78 -16.53 11.85
CA GLY A 768 32.86 -15.53 11.83
C GLY A 768 32.60 -14.29 12.70
N LEU A 769 31.61 -14.33 13.59
CA LEU A 769 31.23 -13.21 14.45
C LEU A 769 32.24 -12.98 15.58
N SER A 770 32.54 -11.71 15.86
CA SER A 770 33.48 -11.31 16.91
C SER A 770 33.10 -11.88 18.28
N SER A 771 34.11 -12.36 19.01
CA SER A 771 34.00 -12.84 20.40
C SER A 771 34.12 -11.73 21.45
N ALA A 772 34.25 -10.45 21.04
CA ALA A 772 34.44 -9.33 21.96
C ALA A 772 33.15 -8.87 22.69
N ASP A 773 31.99 -9.26 22.19
CA ASP A 773 30.67 -8.99 22.78
C ASP A 773 29.82 -10.26 22.69
N ASP A 774 30.00 -11.15 23.66
CA ASP A 774 29.30 -12.44 23.76
C ASP A 774 27.90 -12.32 24.36
N GLN A 775 27.57 -11.18 24.97
CA GLN A 775 26.26 -10.85 25.52
C GLN A 775 25.23 -10.58 24.42
N ARG A 776 25.60 -9.81 23.37
CA ARG A 776 24.73 -9.54 22.20
C ARG A 776 23.95 -10.78 21.73
N PRO A 777 22.68 -10.62 21.31
CA PRO A 777 21.98 -11.63 20.54
C PRO A 777 22.82 -12.19 19.38
N LEU A 778 22.49 -13.41 18.96
CA LEU A 778 23.07 -14.03 17.78
C LEU A 778 22.43 -13.47 16.51
#